data_AF-A0A7X5VSL6-F1
#
_entry.id   AF-A0A7X5VSL6-F1
#
_cell.length_a   1.000
_cell.length_b   1.000
_cell.length_c   1.000
_cell.angle_alpha   90.00
_cell.angle_beta   90.00
_cell.angle_gamma   90.00
#
_symmetry.space_group_name_H-M   'P 1'
#
loop_
_entity.id
_entity.type
_entity.pdbx_description
1 polymer ?
#
loop_
_entity_poly.entity_id
_entity_poly.type
_entity_poly.pdbx_seq_one_letter_code
_entity_poly.pdbx_strand_id
1 'polypeptide(L)'
;MSKRGGRVERLARWIVTHPWVVLAATLVIILTAGAGVTQLGFTTNYRVFFGQDNPDLAAFEKVQAIYTKNDNILLVVTPESGEVFDAATIRAIGSLTEGAWQIPYAIRVDSVTNFQHSRAEADDLIVADLIEDPASPTHAELAFAKRVALERVELVNRVIAPDSDVAGVNVTLQLPGEDPMEVFAAAGAARELAAAIEDQFPYVNVRLTGLTMLNNAFAESGVRDMKTLIPIMYVGLLLAMGLLLRSFWSTIGTVSVVALSAVGTMGLAGWLGWKLDPVSAQAPTMILTLAIADSIHVLVTTLQKMRNGSDRRSALVESLRLNFVAITLTSVTTVVGFLSMNFSDSPPLGQLGTLTAIGVSLAFLLSILFLPALMSVLPLRAPAASKRPRSPAFDRLGEFVVARKNALLVASVVVAALLIAMLPTNRVDDRFVHYFDESMAFRQDSDYTVDHLTGVYQMQFSIDSGKSGGVNSPEYLETLDAFTGWLRDEPAVLHVSSLSDTMRRLNMNLHADDPAYFRLPEDRDLAAQYMLLYEMSLPYGLDINNQVNVDKSSTQVVVTVGNMSSSTFLELAERAETWLVDNAPESMHARATGPAVMFSRISRRNVQSMIVGTLLAFGLITLVLTLALRSVKIGLLSLIPNVIPAATAFGVWALLVGEIGFAVSVVAALTIGIVVDDSVHFLTKYLVARREERMSPPDAVRYAFGSVGRALWITSAVLVAGFAILAQSTFKQNGDLGLLSAVTIAIALMADFFMLPGLLLLVDRQRGERTVTASLKPVQRRATMKHSTSVATVLILALFAALPVSADALEQRGLEIALEADRRDLGFGDYTADLTMVLRNKHDEESVRSLTTRVLEQEADGDKSLVVFDKPADIDGTALLTFSHNTGNDDQWLYLPALKRVKRISSSNKSGPFVGSEFAYEDISSQEIEEYTYRFIREETLDGVPMFVVEQYPTDPKSGYTRQVTWRDQQEYRLHKIEFYDRKDSLLKTLTYTGYEQFLGQYWRPATMSMVNHQTGKSTVLNWTNYAFQSGLTDADFNRATLARAR
;
A
#
# COMPACT_ATOMS: atom_id res chain seq x y z
N MET A 1 -41.48 -36.19 -24.32
CA MET A 1 -40.65 -36.11 -23.09
C MET A 1 -39.17 -36.13 -23.47
N SER A 2 -38.35 -35.21 -22.93
CA SER A 2 -36.92 -35.08 -23.29
C SER A 2 -36.00 -35.99 -22.45
N LYS A 3 -34.96 -36.58 -23.06
CA LYS A 3 -33.95 -37.42 -22.37
C LYS A 3 -33.18 -36.68 -21.25
N ARG A 4 -33.21 -35.34 -21.18
CA ARG A 4 -32.59 -34.57 -20.09
C ARG A 4 -33.40 -34.62 -18.79
N GLY A 5 -34.74 -34.58 -18.84
CA GLY A 5 -35.60 -34.55 -17.64
C GLY A 5 -35.37 -35.76 -16.74
N GLY A 6 -35.42 -36.97 -17.31
CA GLY A 6 -35.11 -38.23 -16.63
C GLY A 6 -33.63 -38.46 -16.26
N ARG A 7 -32.77 -37.43 -16.31
CA ARG A 7 -31.46 -37.41 -15.65
C ARG A 7 -31.52 -36.56 -14.37
N VAL A 8 -31.96 -35.30 -14.48
CA VAL A 8 -32.14 -34.38 -13.34
C VAL A 8 -33.07 -35.00 -12.30
N GLU A 9 -34.19 -35.57 -12.73
CA GLU A 9 -35.18 -36.19 -11.84
C GLU A 9 -34.63 -37.44 -11.11
N ARG A 10 -33.69 -38.18 -11.72
CA ARG A 10 -33.01 -39.31 -11.06
C ARG A 10 -31.99 -38.84 -10.03
N LEU A 11 -31.24 -37.79 -10.34
CA LEU A 11 -30.33 -37.14 -9.38
C LEU A 11 -31.12 -36.62 -8.17
N ALA A 12 -32.19 -35.85 -8.42
CA ALA A 12 -33.07 -35.33 -7.38
C ALA A 12 -33.70 -36.44 -6.52
N ARG A 13 -34.21 -37.52 -7.13
CA ARG A 13 -34.73 -38.69 -6.39
C ARG A 13 -33.65 -39.39 -5.58
N TRP A 14 -32.40 -39.47 -6.05
CA TRP A 14 -31.29 -40.05 -5.29
C TRP A 14 -30.93 -39.20 -4.07
N ILE A 15 -30.75 -37.88 -4.23
CA ILE A 15 -30.45 -36.93 -3.14
C ILE A 15 -31.50 -37.02 -2.02
N VAL A 16 -32.78 -37.01 -2.39
CA VAL A 16 -33.92 -36.99 -1.45
C VAL A 16 -34.19 -38.37 -0.82
N THR A 17 -33.60 -39.46 -1.34
CA THR A 17 -33.66 -40.80 -0.73
C THR A 17 -32.43 -41.15 0.11
N HIS A 18 -31.26 -40.58 -0.19
CA HIS A 18 -29.99 -40.82 0.53
C HIS A 18 -29.43 -39.54 1.21
N PRO A 19 -30.25 -38.71 1.88
CA PRO A 19 -29.85 -37.36 2.26
C PRO A 19 -28.68 -37.32 3.24
N TRP A 20 -28.60 -38.27 4.17
CA TRP A 20 -27.48 -38.34 5.13
C TRP A 20 -26.12 -38.54 4.45
N VAL A 21 -26.07 -39.30 3.34
CA VAL A 21 -24.85 -39.51 2.56
C VAL A 21 -24.44 -38.22 1.83
N VAL A 22 -25.43 -37.50 1.26
CA VAL A 22 -25.18 -36.22 0.59
C VAL A 22 -24.75 -35.14 1.58
N LEU A 23 -25.40 -35.04 2.74
CA LEU A 23 -25.05 -34.11 3.81
C LEU A 23 -23.64 -34.40 4.33
N ALA A 24 -23.30 -35.65 4.65
CA ALA A 24 -21.97 -36.01 5.11
C ALA A 24 -20.89 -35.71 4.05
N ALA A 25 -21.10 -36.08 2.79
CA ALA A 25 -20.15 -35.83 1.72
C ALA A 25 -19.93 -34.33 1.44
N THR A 26 -21.01 -33.54 1.38
CA THR A 26 -20.91 -32.09 1.16
C THR A 26 -20.30 -31.35 2.36
N LEU A 27 -20.64 -31.74 3.59
CA LEU A 27 -20.01 -31.17 4.79
C LEU A 27 -18.53 -31.53 4.88
N VAL A 28 -18.12 -32.77 4.57
CA VAL A 28 -16.69 -33.13 4.53
C VAL A 28 -15.94 -32.29 3.51
N ILE A 29 -16.47 -32.13 2.29
CA ILE A 29 -15.83 -31.29 1.25
C ILE A 29 -15.68 -29.84 1.72
N ILE A 30 -16.73 -29.23 2.28
CA ILE A 30 -16.68 -27.83 2.74
C ILE A 30 -15.81 -27.67 4.00
N LEU A 31 -15.75 -28.65 4.91
CA LEU A 31 -14.88 -28.60 6.09
C LEU A 31 -13.40 -28.80 5.72
N THR A 32 -13.08 -29.67 4.75
CA THR A 32 -11.72 -29.80 4.22
C THR A 32 -11.28 -28.53 3.48
N ALA A 33 -12.17 -27.91 2.70
CA ALA A 33 -11.92 -26.59 2.11
C ALA A 33 -11.71 -25.53 3.22
N GLY A 34 -12.69 -25.37 4.11
CA GLY A 34 -12.71 -24.39 5.20
C GLY A 34 -11.56 -24.50 6.20
N ALA A 35 -10.92 -25.68 6.33
CA ALA A 35 -9.70 -25.84 7.13
C ALA A 35 -8.53 -24.96 6.63
N GLY A 36 -8.55 -24.52 5.36
CA GLY A 36 -7.55 -23.60 4.83
C GLY A 36 -7.68 -22.16 5.35
N VAL A 37 -8.77 -21.78 6.02
CA VAL A 37 -8.97 -20.41 6.54
C VAL A 37 -7.86 -20.01 7.53
N THR A 38 -7.23 -20.96 8.23
CA THR A 38 -6.10 -20.68 9.14
C THR A 38 -4.78 -20.37 8.43
N GLN A 39 -4.72 -20.48 7.10
CA GLN A 39 -3.58 -20.10 6.24
C GLN A 39 -3.86 -18.83 5.42
N LEU A 40 -5.02 -18.21 5.60
CA LEU A 40 -5.45 -17.03 4.87
C LEU A 40 -4.75 -15.78 5.44
N GLY A 41 -3.83 -15.20 4.67
CA GLY A 41 -3.12 -13.98 5.07
C GLY A 41 -3.95 -12.71 4.88
N PHE A 42 -3.49 -11.59 5.43
CA PHE A 42 -4.00 -10.25 5.12
C PHE A 42 -2.86 -9.34 4.66
N THR A 43 -3.17 -8.29 3.90
CA THR A 43 -2.18 -7.31 3.41
C THR A 43 -2.79 -5.91 3.27
N THR A 44 -2.03 -4.90 3.70
CA THR A 44 -2.40 -3.48 3.76
C THR A 44 -1.59 -2.60 2.81
N ASN A 45 -0.50 -3.12 2.24
CA ASN A 45 0.43 -2.38 1.41
C ASN A 45 -0.18 -2.06 0.04
N TYR A 46 -0.34 -0.78 -0.30
CA TYR A 46 -0.91 -0.31 -1.56
C TYR A 46 -0.27 -0.90 -2.83
N ARG A 47 0.98 -1.39 -2.75
CA ARG A 47 1.67 -2.03 -3.88
C ARG A 47 0.92 -3.24 -4.44
N VAL A 48 0.07 -3.92 -3.66
CA VAL A 48 -0.74 -5.06 -4.16
C VAL A 48 -1.77 -4.68 -5.23
N PHE A 49 -2.13 -3.40 -5.37
CA PHE A 49 -3.05 -2.91 -6.40
C PHE A 49 -2.43 -2.93 -7.81
N PHE A 50 -1.14 -3.28 -7.95
CA PHE A 50 -0.40 -3.32 -9.19
C PHE A 50 0.14 -4.74 -9.44
N GLY A 51 0.03 -5.24 -10.68
CA GLY A 51 0.68 -6.49 -11.07
C GLY A 51 2.22 -6.38 -11.06
N GLN A 52 2.92 -7.51 -10.92
CA GLN A 52 4.39 -7.55 -10.85
C GLN A 52 5.05 -6.96 -12.11
N ASP A 53 4.46 -7.15 -13.29
CA ASP A 53 4.95 -6.61 -14.57
C ASP A 53 4.49 -5.15 -14.83
N ASN A 54 3.93 -4.44 -13.86
CA ASN A 54 3.37 -3.11 -14.09
C ASN A 54 4.48 -2.04 -14.24
N PRO A 55 4.57 -1.33 -15.37
CA PRO A 55 5.69 -0.44 -15.67
C PRO A 55 5.70 0.82 -14.79
N ASP A 56 4.56 1.25 -14.25
CA ASP A 56 4.51 2.37 -13.32
C ASP A 56 5.01 1.96 -11.91
N LEU A 57 4.77 0.70 -11.49
CA LEU A 57 5.36 0.13 -10.26
C LEU A 57 6.86 -0.03 -10.41
N ALA A 58 7.34 -0.68 -11.47
CA ALA A 58 8.77 -0.88 -11.71
C ALA A 58 9.56 0.45 -11.80
N ALA A 59 8.96 1.50 -12.38
CA ALA A 59 9.56 2.83 -12.40
C ALA A 59 9.64 3.47 -11.00
N PHE A 60 8.59 3.34 -10.18
CA PHE A 60 8.58 3.81 -8.80
C PHE A 60 9.53 3.03 -7.89
N GLU A 61 9.62 1.70 -8.05
CA GLU A 61 10.58 0.87 -7.35
C GLU A 61 12.02 1.20 -7.73
N LYS A 62 12.30 1.55 -9.01
CA LYS A 62 13.61 2.11 -9.41
C LYS A 62 13.91 3.42 -8.67
N VAL A 63 12.93 4.30 -8.47
CA VAL A 63 13.13 5.56 -7.70
C VAL A 63 13.36 5.27 -6.21
N GLN A 64 12.59 4.36 -5.59
CA GLN A 64 12.83 3.88 -4.21
C GLN A 64 14.08 2.99 -4.04
N ALA A 65 14.77 2.65 -5.14
CA ALA A 65 16.03 1.90 -5.16
C ALA A 65 17.26 2.82 -5.23
N ILE A 66 17.12 3.98 -5.88
CA ILE A 66 18.17 5.00 -6.02
C ILE A 66 18.20 5.93 -4.79
N TYR A 67 17.04 6.37 -4.33
CA TYR A 67 16.88 7.28 -3.19
C TYR A 67 16.20 6.57 -2.01
N THR A 68 16.38 7.13 -0.81
CA THR A 68 15.70 6.67 0.42
C THR A 68 14.18 6.52 0.24
N LYS A 69 13.57 5.49 0.84
CA LYS A 69 12.11 5.26 0.77
C LYS A 69 11.32 6.46 1.31
N ASN A 70 10.29 6.87 0.56
CA ASN A 70 9.39 7.98 0.90
C ASN A 70 8.04 7.52 1.51
N ASP A 71 7.99 6.37 2.19
CA ASP A 71 6.78 5.95 2.94
C ASP A 71 6.79 6.69 4.31
N ASN A 72 5.79 7.54 4.61
CA ASN A 72 5.87 8.51 5.73
C ASN A 72 4.65 8.56 6.67
N ILE A 73 4.81 9.25 7.81
CA ILE A 73 3.75 9.82 8.65
C ILE A 73 4.02 11.33 8.78
N LEU A 74 3.00 12.16 8.59
CA LEU A 74 3.07 13.60 8.83
C LEU A 74 2.18 13.93 10.04
N LEU A 75 2.80 14.45 11.10
CA LEU A 75 2.11 14.92 12.31
C LEU A 75 1.96 16.44 12.20
N VAL A 76 0.72 16.91 12.13
CA VAL A 76 0.36 18.31 11.87
C VAL A 76 -0.05 18.96 13.18
N VAL A 77 0.71 19.98 13.60
CA VAL A 77 0.56 20.67 14.87
C VAL A 77 -0.18 21.99 14.65
N THR A 78 -1.36 22.10 15.25
CA THR A 78 -2.18 23.33 15.29
C THR A 78 -2.21 23.88 16.72
N PRO A 79 -1.53 25.00 17.03
CA PRO A 79 -1.67 25.69 18.30
C PRO A 79 -2.98 26.49 18.41
N GLU A 80 -3.57 26.53 19.61
CA GLU A 80 -4.71 27.40 19.93
C GLU A 80 -4.37 28.90 19.85
N SER A 81 -3.09 29.26 19.88
CA SER A 81 -2.60 30.64 19.72
C SER A 81 -2.74 31.16 18.28
N GLY A 82 -2.84 30.27 17.29
CA GLY A 82 -2.72 30.63 15.87
C GLY A 82 -1.32 31.08 15.45
N GLU A 83 -0.28 30.76 16.23
CA GLU A 83 1.12 31.16 15.99
C GLU A 83 2.06 30.00 16.35
N VAL A 84 2.80 29.51 15.36
CA VAL A 84 3.80 28.44 15.57
C VAL A 84 5.01 28.92 16.36
N PHE A 85 5.45 30.17 16.15
CA PHE A 85 6.69 30.69 16.73
C PHE A 85 6.49 31.35 18.10
N ASP A 86 5.59 30.78 18.91
CA ASP A 86 5.51 31.07 20.34
C ASP A 86 6.35 30.05 21.15
N ALA A 87 6.83 30.47 22.32
CA ALA A 87 7.73 29.67 23.14
C ALA A 87 7.07 28.42 23.76
N ALA A 88 5.74 28.30 23.73
CA ALA A 88 5.01 27.12 24.18
C ALA A 88 4.88 26.12 23.01
N THR A 89 4.44 26.59 21.84
CA THR A 89 4.27 25.77 20.63
C THR A 89 5.60 25.19 20.12
N ILE A 90 6.70 25.96 20.14
CA ILE A 90 8.03 25.43 19.76
C ILE A 90 8.52 24.34 20.73
N ARG A 91 8.19 24.42 22.03
CA ARG A 91 8.51 23.35 23.00
C ARG A 91 7.75 22.06 22.69
N ALA A 92 6.47 22.18 22.31
CA ALA A 92 5.68 21.04 21.87
C ALA A 92 6.24 20.41 20.58
N ILE A 93 6.61 21.22 19.58
CA ILE A 93 7.21 20.74 18.32
C ILE A 93 8.58 20.09 18.57
N GLY A 94 9.45 20.68 19.39
CA GLY A 94 10.74 20.08 19.74
C GLY A 94 10.60 18.73 20.43
N SER A 95 9.72 18.65 21.43
CA SER A 95 9.41 17.39 22.14
C SER A 95 8.78 16.34 21.21
N LEU A 96 7.97 16.78 20.24
CA LEU A 96 7.38 15.91 19.21
C LEU A 96 8.43 15.41 18.21
N THR A 97 9.39 16.25 17.80
CA THR A 97 10.49 15.89 16.89
C THR A 97 11.41 14.84 17.51
N GLU A 98 11.81 15.01 18.78
CA GLU A 98 12.63 13.99 19.47
C GLU A 98 11.85 12.70 19.74
N GLY A 99 10.58 12.81 20.17
CA GLY A 99 9.71 11.64 20.33
C GLY A 99 9.44 10.89 19.02
N ALA A 100 9.40 11.60 17.88
CA ALA A 100 9.14 11.00 16.58
C ALA A 100 10.28 10.09 16.09
N TRP A 101 11.53 10.32 16.53
CA TRP A 101 12.63 9.39 16.26
C TRP A 101 12.40 8.01 16.90
N GLN A 102 11.61 7.92 17.97
CA GLN A 102 11.26 6.65 18.63
C GLN A 102 10.15 5.85 17.93
N ILE A 103 9.52 6.40 16.87
CA ILE A 103 8.53 5.67 16.09
C ILE A 103 9.20 4.46 15.39
N PRO A 104 8.59 3.25 15.45
CA PRO A 104 9.09 2.06 14.75
C PRO A 104 9.38 2.33 13.27
N TYR A 105 10.50 1.81 12.79
CA TYR A 105 10.99 1.96 11.41
C TYR A 105 11.31 3.40 10.94
N ALA A 106 11.20 4.42 11.80
CA ALA A 106 11.58 5.78 11.44
C ALA A 106 13.11 5.91 11.23
N ILE A 107 13.50 6.49 10.10
CA ILE A 107 14.91 6.69 9.69
C ILE A 107 15.28 8.17 9.53
N ARG A 108 14.29 9.07 9.51
CA ARG A 108 14.45 10.52 9.40
C ARG A 108 13.24 11.24 9.98
N VAL A 109 13.47 12.35 10.67
CA VAL A 109 12.44 13.30 11.11
C VAL A 109 12.79 14.70 10.59
N ASP A 110 11.93 15.30 9.78
CA ASP A 110 12.04 16.70 9.33
C ASP A 110 11.01 17.57 10.06
N SER A 111 11.43 18.70 10.63
CA SER A 111 10.57 19.67 11.31
C SER A 111 11.09 21.10 11.14
N VAL A 112 10.38 22.09 11.68
CA VAL A 112 10.86 23.48 11.73
C VAL A 112 11.96 23.71 12.78
N THR A 113 12.06 22.89 13.82
CA THR A 113 13.10 23.04 14.87
C THR A 113 14.45 22.51 14.39
N ASN A 114 14.50 21.28 13.90
CA ASN A 114 15.72 20.62 13.41
C ASN A 114 16.05 20.88 11.92
N PHE A 115 15.48 21.94 11.33
CA PHE A 115 15.84 22.34 9.97
C PHE A 115 17.27 22.87 9.93
N GLN A 116 18.10 22.29 9.07
CA GLN A 116 19.52 22.62 8.97
C GLN A 116 19.71 23.97 8.26
N HIS A 117 19.82 25.04 9.04
CA HIS A 117 19.97 26.40 8.56
C HIS A 117 21.44 26.74 8.30
N SER A 118 21.82 26.84 7.04
CA SER A 118 23.13 27.31 6.60
C SER A 118 23.23 28.84 6.62
N ARG A 119 24.22 29.38 7.35
CA ARG A 119 24.56 30.81 7.47
C ARG A 119 26.07 31.05 7.41
N ALA A 120 26.48 32.23 6.95
CA ALA A 120 27.88 32.66 7.01
C ALA A 120 28.18 33.39 8.32
N GLU A 121 29.25 33.03 9.01
CA GLU A 121 29.71 33.76 10.19
C GLU A 121 31.19 34.15 10.04
N ALA A 122 31.41 35.40 9.65
CA ALA A 122 32.69 35.93 9.17
C ALA A 122 33.28 35.07 8.03
N ASP A 123 34.31 34.26 8.31
CA ASP A 123 34.93 33.37 7.34
C ASP A 123 34.44 31.92 7.42
N ASP A 124 33.59 31.55 8.39
CA ASP A 124 33.11 30.17 8.56
C ASP A 124 31.72 29.94 7.94
N LEU A 125 31.38 28.69 7.63
CA LEU A 125 30.01 28.27 7.29
C LEU A 125 29.44 27.51 8.48
N ILE A 126 28.36 28.03 9.07
CA ILE A 126 27.64 27.34 10.14
C ILE A 126 26.41 26.68 9.53
N VAL A 127 26.26 25.38 9.78
CA VAL A 127 25.02 24.62 9.58
C VAL A 127 24.63 24.08 10.94
N ALA A 128 23.43 24.39 11.39
CA ALA A 128 22.89 24.00 12.67
C ALA A 128 21.36 23.92 12.60
N ASP A 129 20.73 23.36 13.63
CA ASP A 129 19.29 23.43 13.83
C ASP A 129 18.80 24.89 13.84
N LEU A 130 17.63 25.14 13.25
CA LEU A 130 17.04 26.49 13.20
C LEU A 130 16.66 27.02 14.59
N ILE A 131 16.47 26.11 15.56
CA ILE A 131 16.26 26.42 16.98
C ILE A 131 17.12 25.46 17.81
N GLU A 132 18.24 25.96 18.34
CA GLU A 132 19.29 25.15 18.99
C GLU A 132 18.88 24.55 20.35
N ASP A 133 18.04 25.25 21.14
CA ASP A 133 17.33 24.69 22.30
C ASP A 133 15.81 24.91 22.17
N PRO A 134 15.06 23.96 21.57
CA PRO A 134 13.60 24.03 21.51
C PRO A 134 12.92 23.90 22.89
N ALA A 135 13.62 23.48 23.95
CA ALA A 135 13.09 23.37 25.31
C ALA A 135 13.09 24.72 26.07
N SER A 136 13.96 25.67 25.69
CA SER A 136 14.08 27.00 26.33
C SER A 136 14.20 28.19 25.36
N PRO A 137 13.47 28.24 24.22
CA PRO A 137 13.76 29.18 23.12
C PRO A 137 13.55 30.64 23.53
N THR A 138 14.50 31.51 23.19
CA THR A 138 14.39 32.95 23.45
C THR A 138 13.49 33.66 22.43
N HIS A 139 12.90 34.79 22.82
CA HIS A 139 12.06 35.58 21.92
C HIS A 139 12.82 36.11 20.68
N ALA A 140 14.16 36.27 20.77
CA ALA A 140 15.00 36.67 19.65
C ALA A 140 15.18 35.54 18.64
N GLU A 141 15.43 34.31 19.11
CA GLU A 141 15.51 33.11 18.27
C GLU A 141 14.16 32.80 17.61
N LEU A 142 13.04 32.91 18.34
CA LEU A 142 11.70 32.71 17.78
C LEU A 142 11.40 33.69 16.63
N ALA A 143 11.74 34.96 16.80
CA ALA A 143 11.58 35.98 15.76
C ALA A 143 12.53 35.77 14.56
N PHE A 144 13.74 35.25 14.80
CA PHE A 144 14.69 34.85 13.75
C PHE A 144 14.17 33.64 12.97
N ALA A 145 13.81 32.57 13.69
CA ALA A 145 13.31 31.31 13.14
C ALA A 145 12.03 31.52 12.33
N LYS A 146 11.09 32.35 12.81
CA LYS A 146 9.88 32.72 12.05
C LYS A 146 10.21 33.33 10.69
N ARG A 147 11.09 34.33 10.66
CA ARG A 147 11.50 34.99 9.41
C ARG A 147 12.16 33.99 8.47
N VAL A 148 13.14 33.23 8.95
CA VAL A 148 13.85 32.23 8.14
C VAL A 148 12.87 31.18 7.60
N ALA A 149 12.00 30.61 8.44
CA ALA A 149 11.08 29.56 8.02
C ALA A 149 10.10 30.01 6.92
N LEU A 150 9.68 31.27 6.94
CA LEU A 150 8.82 31.87 5.91
C LEU A 150 9.59 32.34 4.67
N GLU A 151 10.91 32.54 4.76
CA GLU A 151 11.80 32.87 3.62
C GLU A 151 12.40 31.64 2.92
N ARG A 152 12.31 30.44 3.51
CA ARG A 152 12.84 29.19 2.95
C ARG A 152 11.76 28.41 2.20
N VAL A 153 11.90 28.35 0.88
CA VAL A 153 11.07 27.52 -0.02
C VAL A 153 11.12 26.04 0.35
N GLU A 154 12.17 25.61 1.04
CA GLU A 154 12.36 24.25 1.56
C GLU A 154 11.43 23.89 2.74
N LEU A 155 10.84 24.90 3.40
CA LEU A 155 9.98 24.76 4.59
C LEU A 155 8.52 25.13 4.29
N VAL A 156 8.29 26.26 3.61
CA VAL A 156 6.93 26.76 3.29
C VAL A 156 6.17 25.75 2.43
N ASN A 157 4.88 25.57 2.76
CA ASN A 157 3.99 24.59 2.13
C ASN A 157 4.48 23.13 2.23
N ARG A 158 5.35 22.82 3.20
CA ARG A 158 5.86 21.46 3.49
C ARG A 158 5.84 21.12 4.98
N VAL A 159 6.40 21.98 5.83
CA VAL A 159 6.41 21.81 7.30
C VAL A 159 6.07 23.11 8.06
N ILE A 160 5.85 24.23 7.36
CA ILE A 160 5.27 25.46 7.92
C ILE A 160 4.24 26.04 6.94
N ALA A 161 3.10 26.49 7.46
CA ALA A 161 2.10 27.22 6.68
C ALA A 161 2.60 28.64 6.35
N PRO A 162 2.18 29.26 5.22
CA PRO A 162 2.57 30.63 4.87
C PRO A 162 2.17 31.68 5.91
N ASP A 163 1.02 31.48 6.57
CA ASP A 163 0.52 32.35 7.64
C ASP A 163 1.13 31.99 9.02
N SER A 164 2.00 30.97 9.09
CA SER A 164 2.71 30.48 10.29
C SER A 164 1.81 30.08 11.48
N ASP A 165 0.58 29.70 11.20
CA ASP A 165 -0.44 29.23 12.14
C ASP A 165 -0.44 27.70 12.32
N VAL A 166 0.08 26.94 11.35
CA VAL A 166 0.18 25.46 11.38
C VAL A 166 1.59 24.98 10.99
N ALA A 167 2.09 23.96 11.70
CA ALA A 167 3.39 23.32 11.42
C ALA A 167 3.25 21.80 11.19
N GLY A 168 4.29 21.20 10.61
CA GLY A 168 4.38 19.75 10.38
C GLY A 168 5.69 19.14 10.90
N VAL A 169 5.59 17.93 11.44
CA VAL A 169 6.72 17.03 11.72
C VAL A 169 6.57 15.83 10.80
N ASN A 170 7.43 15.72 9.79
CA ASN A 170 7.42 14.63 8.81
C ASN A 170 8.38 13.52 9.25
N VAL A 171 7.86 12.31 9.40
CA VAL A 171 8.57 11.11 9.84
C VAL A 171 8.65 10.12 8.69
N THR A 172 9.85 9.89 8.16
CA THR A 172 10.08 8.97 7.04
C THR A 172 10.42 7.58 7.57
N LEU A 173 9.73 6.55 7.05
CA LEU A 173 9.75 5.18 7.56
C LEU A 173 10.31 4.18 6.53
N GLN A 174 11.22 3.32 6.97
CA GLN A 174 11.77 2.20 6.20
C GLN A 174 11.08 0.89 6.58
N LEU A 175 9.81 0.72 6.19
CA LEU A 175 9.06 -0.52 6.43
C LEU A 175 9.70 -1.71 5.66
N PRO A 176 10.03 -2.85 6.31
CA PRO A 176 10.54 -4.04 5.63
C PRO A 176 9.56 -4.65 4.61
N GLY A 177 8.27 -4.75 4.98
CA GLY A 177 7.20 -5.35 4.19
C GLY A 177 6.97 -6.86 4.44
N GLU A 178 7.49 -7.40 5.54
CA GLU A 178 7.40 -8.82 5.90
C GLU A 178 6.17 -9.12 6.77
N ASP A 179 5.91 -8.29 7.79
CA ASP A 179 4.77 -8.44 8.71
C ASP A 179 3.70 -7.35 8.44
N PRO A 180 2.43 -7.71 8.17
CA PRO A 180 1.32 -6.75 8.13
C PRO A 180 1.15 -5.87 9.38
N MET A 181 1.73 -6.26 10.53
CA MET A 181 1.73 -5.47 11.77
C MET A 181 2.68 -4.28 11.77
N GLU A 182 3.67 -4.20 10.87
CA GLU A 182 4.62 -3.07 10.78
C GLU A 182 3.90 -1.71 10.70
N VAL A 183 2.89 -1.62 9.83
CA VAL A 183 2.06 -0.42 9.62
C VAL A 183 1.27 -0.05 10.87
N PHE A 184 0.73 -1.05 11.57
CA PHE A 184 -0.02 -0.84 12.81
C PHE A 184 0.89 -0.39 13.97
N ALA A 185 2.12 -0.93 14.05
CA ALA A 185 3.09 -0.53 15.06
C ALA A 185 3.53 0.93 14.90
N ALA A 186 3.87 1.34 13.66
CA ALA A 186 4.24 2.72 13.37
C ALA A 186 3.06 3.71 13.57
N ALA A 187 1.87 3.39 13.05
CA ALA A 187 0.68 4.24 13.19
C ALA A 187 0.14 4.27 14.63
N GLY A 188 0.34 3.20 15.41
CA GLY A 188 0.04 3.13 16.84
C GLY A 188 0.95 4.05 17.64
N ALA A 189 2.27 3.86 17.53
CA ALA A 189 3.26 4.67 18.23
C ALA A 189 3.15 6.17 17.89
N ALA A 190 2.88 6.51 16.63
CA ALA A 190 2.66 7.91 16.22
C ALA A 190 1.43 8.55 16.91
N ARG A 191 0.36 7.79 17.13
CA ARG A 191 -0.83 8.26 17.86
C ARG A 191 -0.63 8.33 19.37
N GLU A 192 0.11 7.37 19.94
CA GLU A 192 0.49 7.39 21.36
C GLU A 192 1.40 8.60 21.66
N LEU A 193 2.35 8.90 20.77
CA LEU A 193 3.17 10.11 20.82
C LEU A 193 2.31 11.39 20.68
N ALA A 194 1.41 11.44 19.70
CA ALA A 194 0.53 12.60 19.50
C ALA A 194 -0.32 12.88 20.76
N ALA A 195 -0.96 11.85 21.32
CA ALA A 195 -1.76 11.98 22.54
C ALA A 195 -0.89 12.39 23.75
N ALA A 196 0.32 11.86 23.89
CA ALA A 196 1.25 12.27 24.96
C ALA A 196 1.67 13.75 24.83
N ILE A 197 1.85 14.25 23.61
CA ILE A 197 2.15 15.67 23.33
C ILE A 197 0.93 16.55 23.63
N GLU A 198 -0.29 16.12 23.31
CA GLU A 198 -1.52 16.84 23.68
C GLU A 198 -1.75 16.87 25.21
N ASP A 199 -1.52 15.76 25.92
CA ASP A 199 -1.59 15.70 27.39
C ASP A 199 -0.52 16.58 28.06
N GLN A 200 0.70 16.64 27.49
CA GLN A 200 1.80 17.47 28.01
C GLN A 200 1.63 18.95 27.66
N PHE A 201 1.03 19.27 26.52
CA PHE A 201 0.87 20.61 25.97
C PHE A 201 -0.57 20.88 25.49
N PRO A 202 -1.56 21.03 26.40
CA PRO A 202 -3.00 21.04 26.06
C PRO A 202 -3.52 22.24 25.23
N TYR A 203 -2.62 23.04 24.69
CA TYR A 203 -2.86 24.20 23.82
C TYR A 203 -2.37 23.95 22.38
N VAL A 204 -1.90 22.74 22.06
CA VAL A 204 -1.71 22.27 20.68
C VAL A 204 -2.58 21.05 20.42
N ASN A 205 -3.02 20.88 19.17
CA ASN A 205 -3.69 19.69 18.68
C ASN A 205 -2.83 19.05 17.57
N VAL A 206 -2.71 17.72 17.58
CA VAL A 206 -1.81 16.96 16.70
C VAL A 206 -2.60 15.99 15.83
N ARG A 207 -2.71 16.29 14.53
CA ARG A 207 -3.40 15.48 13.51
C ARG A 207 -2.42 14.60 12.73
N LEU A 208 -2.86 13.45 12.21
CA LEU A 208 -1.97 12.47 11.57
C LEU A 208 -2.39 12.08 10.15
N THR A 209 -1.54 12.39 9.17
CA THR A 209 -1.66 11.96 7.77
C THR A 209 -0.34 11.33 7.26
N GLY A 210 -0.16 11.21 5.95
CA GLY A 210 0.97 10.52 5.32
C GLY A 210 0.64 9.10 4.85
N LEU A 211 1.55 8.52 4.07
CA LEU A 211 1.33 7.27 3.34
C LEU A 211 1.15 6.05 4.26
N THR A 212 1.77 6.04 5.44
CA THR A 212 1.60 4.95 6.42
C THR A 212 0.28 5.09 7.18
N MET A 213 -0.20 6.31 7.45
CA MET A 213 -1.54 6.52 8.00
C MET A 213 -2.64 6.13 7.01
N LEU A 214 -2.42 6.37 5.70
CA LEU A 214 -3.27 5.85 4.62
C LEU A 214 -3.31 4.31 4.62
N ASN A 215 -2.15 3.64 4.67
CA ASN A 215 -2.06 2.17 4.76
C ASN A 215 -2.77 1.60 6.00
N ASN A 216 -2.70 2.31 7.14
CA ASN A 216 -3.43 1.94 8.35
C ASN A 216 -4.95 2.15 8.20
N ALA A 217 -5.40 3.26 7.58
CA ALA A 217 -6.83 3.54 7.37
C ALA A 217 -7.54 2.48 6.51
N PHE A 218 -6.85 1.95 5.48
CA PHE A 218 -7.30 0.77 4.72
C PHE A 218 -7.60 -0.43 5.63
N ALA A 219 -6.70 -0.71 6.58
CA ALA A 219 -6.81 -1.82 7.50
C ALA A 219 -7.92 -1.60 8.54
N GLU A 220 -8.01 -0.39 9.10
CA GLU A 220 -9.04 0.02 10.05
C GLU A 220 -10.44 -0.07 9.45
N SER A 221 -10.62 0.36 8.19
CA SER A 221 -11.91 0.24 7.51
C SER A 221 -12.31 -1.22 7.25
N GLY A 222 -11.36 -2.09 6.88
CA GLY A 222 -11.61 -3.52 6.74
C GLY A 222 -12.00 -4.19 8.07
N VAL A 223 -11.32 -3.82 9.16
CA VAL A 223 -11.65 -4.28 10.52
C VAL A 223 -13.00 -3.72 11.01
N ARG A 224 -13.35 -2.47 10.63
CA ARG A 224 -14.64 -1.84 10.92
C ARG A 224 -15.77 -2.60 10.21
N ASP A 225 -15.66 -2.80 8.89
CA ASP A 225 -16.63 -3.58 8.08
C ASP A 225 -16.83 -5.02 8.58
N MET A 226 -15.73 -5.70 8.97
CA MET A 226 -15.82 -7.06 9.52
C MET A 226 -16.53 -7.09 10.89
N LYS A 227 -16.40 -6.05 11.71
CA LYS A 227 -17.07 -5.92 13.01
C LYS A 227 -18.53 -5.44 12.90
N THR A 228 -18.87 -4.64 11.88
CA THR A 228 -20.21 -4.02 11.74
C THR A 228 -21.02 -4.62 10.59
N LEU A 229 -20.58 -4.43 9.33
CA LEU A 229 -21.36 -4.78 8.14
C LEU A 229 -21.63 -6.27 8.02
N ILE A 230 -20.62 -7.13 8.24
CA ILE A 230 -20.79 -8.58 8.07
C ILE A 230 -21.87 -9.11 9.05
N PRO A 231 -21.83 -8.82 10.36
CA PRO A 231 -22.93 -9.16 11.28
C PRO A 231 -24.29 -8.53 10.90
N ILE A 232 -24.32 -7.23 10.57
CA ILE A 232 -25.56 -6.51 10.19
C ILE A 232 -26.20 -7.16 8.96
N MET A 233 -25.40 -7.52 7.95
CA MET A 233 -25.88 -8.20 6.75
C MET A 233 -26.37 -9.62 7.06
N TYR A 234 -25.66 -10.43 7.86
CA TYR A 234 -26.17 -11.75 8.28
C TYR A 234 -27.55 -11.63 8.96
N VAL A 235 -27.72 -10.65 9.85
CA VAL A 235 -29.01 -10.38 10.54
C VAL A 235 -30.06 -9.87 9.56
N GLY A 236 -29.72 -8.92 8.67
CA GLY A 236 -30.63 -8.37 7.65
C GLY A 236 -31.13 -9.44 6.67
N LEU A 237 -30.23 -10.31 6.20
CA LEU A 237 -30.57 -11.44 5.33
C LEU A 237 -31.43 -12.49 6.05
N LEU A 238 -31.14 -12.80 7.33
CA LEU A 238 -31.98 -13.65 8.18
C LEU A 238 -33.39 -13.08 8.36
N LEU A 239 -33.52 -11.79 8.66
CA LEU A 239 -34.80 -11.10 8.84
C LEU A 239 -35.60 -11.07 7.53
N ALA A 240 -34.96 -10.69 6.42
CA ALA A 240 -35.60 -10.67 5.11
C ALA A 240 -36.07 -12.07 4.68
N MET A 241 -35.22 -13.10 4.79
CA MET A 241 -35.63 -14.49 4.54
C MET A 241 -36.79 -14.95 5.42
N GLY A 242 -36.74 -14.65 6.72
CA GLY A 242 -37.81 -14.97 7.67
C GLY A 242 -39.15 -14.34 7.29
N LEU A 243 -39.15 -13.05 6.98
CA LEU A 243 -40.35 -12.28 6.62
C LEU A 243 -40.93 -12.69 5.26
N LEU A 244 -40.08 -12.94 4.25
CA LEU A 244 -40.49 -13.15 2.87
C LEU A 244 -40.79 -14.62 2.53
N LEU A 245 -40.07 -15.58 3.11
CA LEU A 245 -40.38 -17.01 2.98
C LEU A 245 -41.44 -17.48 3.99
N ARG A 246 -41.50 -16.85 5.17
CA ARG A 246 -42.38 -17.24 6.31
C ARG A 246 -42.22 -18.71 6.70
N SER A 247 -40.97 -19.16 6.73
CA SER A 247 -40.58 -20.54 7.04
C SER A 247 -39.19 -20.55 7.69
N PHE A 248 -39.16 -20.89 8.98
CA PHE A 248 -37.93 -20.95 9.78
C PHE A 248 -36.90 -21.91 9.17
N TRP A 249 -37.31 -23.15 8.89
CA TRP A 249 -36.40 -24.16 8.32
C TRP A 249 -35.93 -23.83 6.90
N SER A 250 -36.73 -23.11 6.11
CA SER A 250 -36.26 -22.60 4.81
C SER A 250 -35.19 -21.52 5.00
N THR A 251 -35.36 -20.63 5.97
CA THR A 251 -34.41 -19.56 6.30
C THR A 251 -33.08 -20.13 6.79
N ILE A 252 -33.12 -21.06 7.76
CA ILE A 252 -31.93 -21.81 8.23
C ILE A 252 -31.27 -22.58 7.09
N GLY A 253 -32.05 -23.21 6.20
CA GLY A 253 -31.54 -23.93 5.04
C GLY A 253 -30.75 -23.04 4.08
N THR A 254 -31.33 -21.88 3.69
CA THR A 254 -30.65 -20.87 2.87
C THR A 254 -29.37 -20.38 3.55
N VAL A 255 -29.43 -19.93 4.80
CA VAL A 255 -28.24 -19.37 5.49
C VAL A 255 -27.16 -20.43 5.68
N SER A 256 -27.52 -21.70 5.83
CA SER A 256 -26.57 -22.82 5.87
C SER A 256 -25.84 -23.01 4.54
N VAL A 257 -26.54 -22.97 3.39
CA VAL A 257 -25.90 -22.98 2.04
C VAL A 257 -24.90 -21.83 1.92
N VAL A 258 -25.35 -20.64 2.27
CA VAL A 258 -24.64 -19.37 2.05
C VAL A 258 -23.36 -19.29 2.90
N ALA A 259 -23.46 -19.59 4.20
CA ALA A 259 -22.32 -19.63 5.11
C ALA A 259 -21.30 -20.71 4.70
N LEU A 260 -21.77 -21.90 4.29
CA LEU A 260 -20.90 -22.96 3.79
C LEU A 260 -20.18 -22.58 2.48
N SER A 261 -20.82 -21.84 1.56
CA SER A 261 -20.13 -21.32 0.37
C SER A 261 -19.08 -20.26 0.70
N ALA A 262 -19.35 -19.35 1.64
CA ALA A 262 -18.40 -18.31 2.04
C ALA A 262 -17.17 -18.92 2.75
N VAL A 263 -17.39 -19.79 3.75
CA VAL A 263 -16.31 -20.50 4.47
C VAL A 263 -15.52 -21.41 3.54
N GLY A 264 -16.19 -22.13 2.62
CA GLY A 264 -15.51 -22.95 1.62
C GLY A 264 -14.62 -22.12 0.68
N THR A 265 -15.04 -20.91 0.30
CA THR A 265 -14.26 -20.01 -0.55
C THR A 265 -13.02 -19.46 0.18
N MET A 266 -13.21 -18.91 1.38
CA MET A 266 -12.09 -18.39 2.19
C MET A 266 -11.08 -19.49 2.53
N GLY A 267 -11.57 -20.71 2.76
CA GLY A 267 -10.72 -21.87 2.97
C GLY A 267 -9.91 -22.27 1.73
N LEU A 268 -10.54 -22.30 0.54
CA LEU A 268 -9.82 -22.52 -0.71
C LEU A 268 -8.79 -21.41 -1.00
N ALA A 269 -9.08 -20.15 -0.68
CA ALA A 269 -8.15 -19.04 -0.83
C ALA A 269 -6.90 -19.21 0.07
N GLY A 270 -7.08 -19.60 1.33
CA GLY A 270 -5.96 -19.90 2.23
C GLY A 270 -5.16 -21.14 1.81
N TRP A 271 -5.81 -22.19 1.28
CA TRP A 271 -5.11 -23.32 0.66
C TRP A 271 -4.32 -22.96 -0.62
N LEU A 272 -4.68 -21.85 -1.29
CA LEU A 272 -3.93 -21.29 -2.42
C LEU A 272 -2.86 -20.28 -2.00
N GLY A 273 -2.67 -20.05 -0.69
CA GLY A 273 -1.69 -19.10 -0.15
C GLY A 273 -2.04 -17.63 -0.42
N TRP A 274 -3.30 -17.31 -0.72
CA TRP A 274 -3.70 -15.94 -1.04
C TRP A 274 -3.73 -15.06 0.22
N LYS A 275 -3.20 -13.84 0.11
CA LYS A 275 -3.42 -12.77 1.09
C LYS A 275 -4.65 -11.98 0.68
N LEU A 276 -5.58 -11.73 1.61
CA LEU A 276 -6.69 -10.81 1.40
C LEU A 276 -6.24 -9.36 1.57
N ASP A 277 -6.80 -8.48 0.75
CA ASP A 277 -6.68 -7.02 0.82
C ASP A 277 -8.08 -6.41 1.14
N PRO A 278 -8.20 -5.11 1.42
CA PRO A 278 -9.48 -4.48 1.79
C PRO A 278 -10.61 -4.60 0.75
N VAL A 279 -10.29 -4.81 -0.53
CA VAL A 279 -11.25 -5.02 -1.62
C VAL A 279 -11.61 -6.50 -1.71
N SER A 280 -10.63 -7.41 -1.79
CA SER A 280 -10.92 -8.85 -1.91
C SER A 280 -11.49 -9.47 -0.64
N ALA A 281 -11.25 -8.86 0.53
CA ALA A 281 -11.88 -9.23 1.81
C ALA A 281 -13.42 -9.11 1.80
N GLN A 282 -14.01 -8.40 0.83
CA GLN A 282 -15.47 -8.31 0.68
C GLN A 282 -16.09 -9.46 -0.12
N ALA A 283 -15.29 -10.40 -0.64
CA ALA A 283 -15.82 -11.56 -1.34
C ALA A 283 -16.86 -12.37 -0.52
N PRO A 284 -16.66 -12.65 0.79
CA PRO A 284 -17.70 -13.27 1.63
C PRO A 284 -19.01 -12.47 1.61
N THR A 285 -18.92 -11.14 1.69
CA THR A 285 -20.06 -10.20 1.69
C THR A 285 -20.86 -10.30 0.39
N MET A 286 -20.19 -10.38 -0.76
CA MET A 286 -20.84 -10.56 -2.07
C MET A 286 -21.40 -11.97 -2.26
N ILE A 287 -20.68 -13.01 -1.83
CA ILE A 287 -21.17 -14.41 -1.84
C ILE A 287 -22.44 -14.54 -0.97
N LEU A 288 -22.49 -13.82 0.16
CA LEU A 288 -23.60 -13.81 1.11
C LEU A 288 -24.91 -13.30 0.51
N THR A 289 -24.88 -12.31 -0.39
CA THR A 289 -26.08 -11.82 -1.07
C THR A 289 -26.48 -12.73 -2.24
N LEU A 290 -25.52 -13.25 -3.00
CA LEU A 290 -25.76 -13.99 -4.25
C LEU A 290 -26.23 -15.44 -4.03
N ALA A 291 -25.62 -16.17 -3.10
CA ALA A 291 -25.92 -17.59 -2.84
C ALA A 291 -27.38 -17.86 -2.36
N ILE A 292 -28.12 -16.80 -2.08
CA ILE A 292 -29.52 -16.81 -1.66
C ILE A 292 -30.48 -17.08 -2.84
N ALA A 293 -30.15 -16.67 -4.06
CA ALA A 293 -31.07 -16.69 -5.21
C ALA A 293 -31.54 -18.10 -5.58
N ASP A 294 -30.60 -19.01 -5.87
CA ASP A 294 -30.83 -20.44 -6.07
C ASP A 294 -31.74 -21.04 -4.99
N SER A 295 -31.39 -20.76 -3.73
CA SER A 295 -32.05 -21.29 -2.55
C SER A 295 -33.51 -20.87 -2.51
N ILE A 296 -33.81 -19.59 -2.80
CA ILE A 296 -35.19 -19.08 -2.94
C ILE A 296 -35.92 -19.84 -4.05
N HIS A 297 -35.34 -19.98 -5.24
CA HIS A 297 -36.01 -20.65 -6.37
C HIS A 297 -36.35 -22.12 -6.06
N VAL A 298 -35.45 -22.86 -5.40
CA VAL A 298 -35.71 -24.24 -4.95
C VAL A 298 -36.78 -24.27 -3.85
N LEU A 299 -36.69 -23.40 -2.85
CA LEU A 299 -37.57 -23.41 -1.66
C LEU A 299 -38.98 -22.91 -1.95
N VAL A 300 -39.14 -21.79 -2.67
CA VAL A 300 -40.46 -21.22 -3.02
C VAL A 300 -41.27 -22.22 -3.85
N THR A 301 -40.65 -22.86 -4.84
CA THR A 301 -41.30 -23.87 -5.69
C THR A 301 -41.69 -25.11 -4.88
N THR A 302 -40.84 -25.56 -3.95
CA THR A 302 -41.12 -26.68 -3.04
C THR A 302 -42.33 -26.36 -2.15
N LEU A 303 -42.31 -25.20 -1.49
CA LEU A 303 -43.41 -24.74 -0.62
C LEU A 303 -44.72 -24.56 -1.40
N GLN A 304 -44.67 -24.14 -2.67
CA GLN A 304 -45.84 -24.04 -3.55
C GLN A 304 -46.42 -25.43 -3.89
N LYS A 305 -45.58 -26.40 -4.27
CA LYS A 305 -46.02 -27.79 -4.54
C LYS A 305 -46.60 -28.44 -3.28
N MET A 306 -46.01 -28.21 -2.11
CA MET A 306 -46.55 -28.68 -0.82
C MET A 306 -47.91 -28.05 -0.46
N ARG A 307 -48.11 -26.75 -0.70
CA ARG A 307 -49.44 -26.10 -0.55
C ARG A 307 -50.51 -26.70 -1.48
N ASN A 308 -50.09 -27.22 -2.63
CA ASN A 308 -50.95 -27.93 -3.58
C ASN A 308 -51.08 -29.45 -3.27
N GLY A 309 -50.74 -29.89 -2.06
CA GLY A 309 -50.94 -31.28 -1.61
C GLY A 309 -49.87 -32.29 -2.02
N SER A 310 -48.75 -31.87 -2.62
CA SER A 310 -47.61 -32.77 -2.86
C SER A 310 -46.87 -33.07 -1.55
N ASP A 311 -46.40 -34.31 -1.37
CA ASP A 311 -45.51 -34.63 -0.24
C ASP A 311 -44.16 -33.89 -0.35
N ARG A 312 -43.46 -33.74 0.78
CA ARG A 312 -42.19 -33.00 0.87
C ARG A 312 -41.12 -33.51 -0.10
N ARG A 313 -41.02 -34.83 -0.30
CA ARG A 313 -39.98 -35.45 -1.14
C ARG A 313 -40.30 -35.26 -2.62
N SER A 314 -41.53 -35.52 -3.04
CA SER A 314 -41.94 -35.26 -4.43
C SER A 314 -41.91 -33.77 -4.78
N ALA A 315 -42.26 -32.88 -3.84
CA ALA A 315 -42.17 -31.43 -4.02
C ALA A 315 -40.73 -30.95 -4.27
N LEU A 316 -39.75 -31.47 -3.52
CA LEU A 316 -38.32 -31.19 -3.74
C LEU A 316 -37.83 -31.71 -5.10
N VAL A 317 -38.20 -32.95 -5.46
CA VAL A 317 -37.82 -33.57 -6.75
C VAL A 317 -38.35 -32.77 -7.93
N GLU A 318 -39.62 -32.36 -7.86
CA GLU A 318 -40.28 -31.56 -8.89
C GLU A 318 -39.75 -30.11 -8.92
N SER A 319 -39.41 -29.52 -7.78
CA SER A 319 -38.75 -28.21 -7.71
C SER A 319 -37.40 -28.24 -8.45
N LEU A 320 -36.55 -29.23 -8.15
CA LEU A 320 -35.29 -29.42 -8.87
C LEU A 320 -35.52 -29.66 -10.37
N ARG A 321 -36.47 -30.53 -10.76
CA ARG A 321 -36.79 -30.77 -12.18
C ARG A 321 -37.19 -29.49 -12.93
N LEU A 322 -37.92 -28.57 -12.28
CA LEU A 322 -38.45 -27.35 -12.87
C LEU A 322 -37.46 -26.16 -12.86
N ASN A 323 -36.43 -26.19 -12.01
CA ASN A 323 -35.53 -25.03 -11.79
C ASN A 323 -34.06 -25.31 -12.16
N PHE A 324 -33.60 -26.57 -12.16
CA PHE A 324 -32.19 -26.94 -12.42
C PHE A 324 -31.59 -26.28 -13.66
N VAL A 325 -32.35 -26.18 -14.76
CA VAL A 325 -31.86 -25.57 -16.02
C VAL A 325 -31.69 -24.06 -15.92
N ALA A 326 -32.53 -23.37 -15.15
CA ALA A 326 -32.39 -21.94 -14.90
C ALA A 326 -31.21 -21.70 -13.95
N ILE A 327 -31.22 -22.32 -12.76
CA ILE A 327 -30.15 -22.24 -11.75
C ILE A 327 -28.76 -22.55 -12.33
N THR A 328 -28.63 -23.59 -13.16
CA THR A 328 -27.35 -23.91 -13.84
C THR A 328 -26.94 -22.84 -14.85
N LEU A 329 -27.91 -22.24 -15.54
CA LEU A 329 -27.65 -21.20 -16.53
C LEU A 329 -27.24 -19.89 -15.83
N THR A 330 -27.94 -19.51 -14.77
CA THR A 330 -27.72 -18.24 -14.08
C THR A 330 -26.45 -18.28 -13.24
N SER A 331 -26.21 -19.35 -12.47
CA SER A 331 -24.91 -19.57 -11.81
C SER A 331 -23.72 -19.51 -12.79
N VAL A 332 -23.85 -20.07 -14.00
CA VAL A 332 -22.80 -19.98 -15.03
C VAL A 332 -22.65 -18.55 -15.57
N THR A 333 -23.72 -17.80 -15.79
CA THR A 333 -23.62 -16.39 -16.25
C THR A 333 -23.10 -15.46 -15.17
N THR A 334 -23.43 -15.70 -13.90
CA THR A 334 -22.85 -14.99 -12.74
C THR A 334 -21.36 -15.27 -12.63
N VAL A 335 -20.94 -16.55 -12.71
CA VAL A 335 -19.52 -16.93 -12.74
C VAL A 335 -18.78 -16.27 -13.91
N VAL A 336 -19.36 -16.20 -15.11
CA VAL A 336 -18.76 -15.49 -16.25
C VAL A 336 -18.63 -13.99 -16.01
N GLY A 337 -19.64 -13.33 -15.42
CA GLY A 337 -19.57 -11.92 -15.05
C GLY A 337 -18.46 -11.64 -14.06
N PHE A 338 -18.40 -12.39 -12.96
CA PHE A 338 -17.34 -12.24 -11.94
C PHE A 338 -15.94 -12.58 -12.47
N LEU A 339 -15.79 -13.64 -13.26
CA LEU A 339 -14.49 -13.95 -13.86
C LEU A 339 -14.01 -12.88 -14.85
N SER A 340 -14.90 -12.05 -15.40
CA SER A 340 -14.48 -10.93 -16.26
C SER A 340 -13.84 -9.76 -15.52
N MET A 341 -13.92 -9.73 -14.18
CA MET A 341 -13.12 -8.81 -13.36
C MET A 341 -11.61 -9.13 -13.45
N ASN A 342 -11.21 -10.33 -13.92
CA ASN A 342 -9.80 -10.65 -14.22
C ASN A 342 -9.27 -9.96 -15.51
N PHE A 343 -10.09 -9.18 -16.22
CA PHE A 343 -9.58 -8.19 -17.19
C PHE A 343 -9.14 -6.89 -16.51
N SER A 344 -9.25 -6.78 -15.19
CA SER A 344 -8.76 -5.62 -14.45
C SER A 344 -7.23 -5.62 -14.41
N ASP A 345 -6.65 -4.44 -14.57
CA ASP A 345 -5.21 -4.18 -14.43
C ASP A 345 -4.76 -4.27 -12.94
N SER A 346 -5.74 -4.35 -12.02
CA SER A 346 -5.59 -4.42 -10.57
C SER A 346 -5.82 -5.85 -10.04
N PRO A 347 -4.80 -6.50 -9.44
CA PRO A 347 -4.95 -7.83 -8.89
C PRO A 347 -6.07 -7.98 -7.82
N PRO A 348 -6.28 -7.04 -6.88
CA PRO A 348 -7.39 -7.08 -5.91
C PRO A 348 -8.78 -7.24 -6.54
N LEU A 349 -9.02 -6.58 -7.68
CA LEU A 349 -10.31 -6.63 -8.39
C LEU A 349 -10.48 -7.97 -9.13
N GLY A 350 -9.42 -8.49 -9.75
CA GLY A 350 -9.40 -9.86 -10.30
C GLY A 350 -9.57 -10.94 -9.22
N GLN A 351 -8.94 -10.76 -8.07
CA GLN A 351 -9.02 -11.63 -6.91
C GLN A 351 -10.43 -11.63 -6.30
N LEU A 352 -11.05 -10.46 -6.08
CA LEU A 352 -12.44 -10.33 -5.65
C LEU A 352 -13.41 -11.03 -6.63
N GLY A 353 -13.17 -10.86 -7.94
CA GLY A 353 -13.89 -11.56 -9.00
C GLY A 353 -13.78 -13.07 -8.89
N THR A 354 -12.56 -13.60 -8.79
CA THR A 354 -12.30 -15.04 -8.75
C THR A 354 -12.76 -15.69 -7.45
N LEU A 355 -12.59 -15.05 -6.29
CA LEU A 355 -13.16 -15.49 -5.02
C LEU A 355 -14.69 -15.60 -5.11
N THR A 356 -15.36 -14.58 -5.64
CA THR A 356 -16.82 -14.58 -5.74
C THR A 356 -17.32 -15.60 -6.77
N ALA A 357 -16.60 -15.81 -7.87
CA ALA A 357 -16.87 -16.89 -8.83
C ALA A 357 -16.73 -18.30 -8.20
N ILE A 358 -15.73 -18.53 -7.34
CA ILE A 358 -15.61 -19.77 -6.54
C ILE A 358 -16.80 -19.90 -5.59
N GLY A 359 -17.17 -18.83 -4.88
CA GLY A 359 -18.28 -18.85 -3.92
C GLY A 359 -19.65 -19.10 -4.56
N VAL A 360 -19.94 -18.48 -5.71
CA VAL A 360 -21.14 -18.78 -6.50
C VAL A 360 -21.12 -20.22 -7.01
N SER A 361 -19.96 -20.75 -7.42
CA SER A 361 -19.82 -22.15 -7.83
C SER A 361 -20.07 -23.13 -6.67
N LEU A 362 -19.60 -22.82 -5.46
CA LEU A 362 -19.89 -23.60 -4.25
C LEU A 362 -21.37 -23.48 -3.84
N ALA A 363 -21.95 -22.27 -3.92
CA ALA A 363 -23.35 -22.02 -3.63
C ALA A 363 -24.28 -22.84 -4.56
N PHE A 364 -23.98 -22.88 -5.85
CA PHE A 364 -24.66 -23.71 -6.86
C PHE A 364 -24.61 -25.21 -6.53
N LEU A 365 -23.44 -25.72 -6.13
CA LEU A 365 -23.29 -27.12 -5.73
C LEU A 365 -24.08 -27.41 -4.44
N LEU A 366 -24.08 -26.50 -3.48
CA LEU A 366 -24.79 -26.64 -2.22
C LEU A 366 -26.32 -26.46 -2.38
N SER A 367 -26.79 -25.59 -3.27
CA SER A 367 -28.21 -25.36 -3.55
C SER A 367 -28.88 -26.55 -4.24
N ILE A 368 -28.12 -27.30 -5.04
CA ILE A 368 -28.59 -28.50 -5.74
C ILE A 368 -28.38 -29.78 -4.92
N LEU A 369 -27.30 -29.90 -4.13
CA LEU A 369 -26.97 -31.13 -3.40
C LEU A 369 -27.34 -31.06 -1.91
N PHE A 370 -26.78 -30.10 -1.18
CA PHE A 370 -26.91 -29.99 0.27
C PHE A 370 -28.31 -29.52 0.69
N LEU A 371 -28.84 -28.45 0.09
CA LEU A 371 -30.13 -27.87 0.45
C LEU A 371 -31.30 -28.87 0.29
N PRO A 372 -31.44 -29.63 -0.82
CA PRO A 372 -32.56 -30.55 -0.97
C PRO A 372 -32.40 -31.79 -0.08
N ALA A 373 -31.17 -32.23 0.20
CA ALA A 373 -30.90 -33.25 1.21
C ALA A 373 -31.35 -32.78 2.60
N LEU A 374 -30.92 -31.58 3.02
CA LEU A 374 -31.26 -30.96 4.30
C LEU A 374 -32.79 -30.79 4.46
N MET A 375 -33.45 -30.20 3.46
CA MET A 375 -34.91 -30.00 3.45
C MET A 375 -35.69 -31.32 3.38
N SER A 376 -35.10 -32.41 2.91
CA SER A 376 -35.74 -33.73 2.93
C SER A 376 -35.78 -34.36 4.33
N VAL A 377 -34.91 -33.93 5.25
CA VAL A 377 -34.81 -34.41 6.64
C VAL A 377 -35.57 -33.47 7.59
N LEU A 378 -35.23 -32.17 7.58
CA LEU A 378 -35.77 -31.17 8.50
C LEU A 378 -37.32 -31.06 8.43
N PRO A 379 -38.01 -30.67 9.51
CA PRO A 379 -39.47 -30.60 9.55
C PRO A 379 -40.02 -29.34 8.85
N LEU A 380 -39.71 -29.22 7.55
CA LEU A 380 -40.29 -28.23 6.63
C LEU A 380 -41.82 -28.37 6.61
N ARG A 381 -42.52 -27.32 7.02
CA ARG A 381 -43.99 -27.22 7.00
C ARG A 381 -44.40 -26.14 6.01
N ALA A 382 -45.31 -26.46 5.10
CA ALA A 382 -45.99 -25.44 4.32
C ALA A 382 -47.04 -24.74 5.19
N PRO A 383 -47.12 -23.39 5.19
CA PRO A 383 -48.26 -22.67 5.76
C PRO A 383 -49.57 -23.18 5.16
N ALA A 384 -50.61 -23.31 6.01
CA ALA A 384 -51.87 -23.98 5.68
C ALA A 384 -52.48 -23.52 4.35
N ALA A 385 -53.06 -24.47 3.61
CA ALA A 385 -53.60 -24.22 2.28
C ALA A 385 -54.78 -23.24 2.32
N SER A 386 -54.54 -22.01 1.83
CA SER A 386 -55.59 -21.08 1.44
C SER A 386 -56.51 -21.76 0.42
N LYS A 387 -57.83 -21.66 0.61
CA LYS A 387 -58.83 -22.14 -0.38
C LYS A 387 -58.78 -21.38 -1.72
N ARG A 388 -57.99 -20.31 -1.83
CA ARG A 388 -57.64 -19.64 -3.10
C ARG A 388 -56.28 -20.14 -3.60
N PRO A 389 -56.21 -20.73 -4.81
CA PRO A 389 -54.94 -21.05 -5.46
C PRO A 389 -54.27 -19.79 -6.05
N ARG A 390 -52.96 -19.89 -6.32
CA ARG A 390 -52.07 -18.82 -6.82
C ARG A 390 -51.91 -17.61 -5.89
N SER A 391 -51.07 -16.65 -6.32
CA SER A 391 -50.79 -15.40 -5.61
C SER A 391 -51.46 -14.26 -6.37
N PRO A 392 -52.65 -13.80 -5.94
CA PRO A 392 -53.49 -12.90 -6.76
C PRO A 392 -52.84 -11.55 -7.07
N ALA A 393 -51.77 -11.15 -6.35
CA ALA A 393 -50.99 -9.97 -6.68
C ALA A 393 -50.19 -10.14 -7.99
N PHE A 394 -49.50 -11.27 -8.18
CA PHE A 394 -48.68 -11.50 -9.37
C PHE A 394 -49.51 -11.93 -10.58
N ASP A 395 -50.64 -12.61 -10.37
CA ASP A 395 -51.60 -12.87 -11.45
C ASP A 395 -52.17 -11.56 -12.00
N ARG A 396 -52.60 -10.63 -11.12
CA ARG A 396 -53.06 -9.27 -11.49
C ARG A 396 -51.96 -8.44 -12.14
N LEU A 397 -50.71 -8.53 -11.68
CA LEU A 397 -49.58 -7.86 -12.31
C LEU A 397 -49.39 -8.36 -13.75
N GLY A 398 -49.42 -9.68 -13.96
CA GLY A 398 -49.37 -10.27 -15.29
C GLY A 398 -50.55 -9.85 -16.19
N GLU A 399 -51.76 -9.75 -15.64
CA GLU A 399 -52.93 -9.22 -16.36
C GLU A 399 -52.75 -7.74 -16.74
N PHE A 400 -52.31 -6.89 -15.81
CA PHE A 400 -52.03 -5.47 -16.04
C PHE A 400 -50.95 -5.28 -17.10
N VAL A 401 -49.83 -6.00 -16.98
CA VAL A 401 -48.71 -5.93 -17.93
C VAL A 401 -49.14 -6.38 -19.33
N VAL A 402 -49.88 -7.49 -19.45
CA VAL A 402 -50.41 -7.94 -20.75
C VAL A 402 -51.43 -6.95 -21.35
N ALA A 403 -52.28 -6.33 -20.52
CA ALA A 403 -53.30 -5.37 -20.96
C ALA A 403 -52.72 -4.00 -21.36
N ARG A 404 -51.65 -3.53 -20.70
CA ARG A 404 -51.00 -2.23 -20.94
C ARG A 404 -49.68 -2.33 -21.71
N LYS A 405 -49.32 -3.52 -22.21
CA LYS A 405 -48.01 -3.87 -22.79
C LYS A 405 -47.35 -2.81 -23.69
N ASN A 406 -48.11 -2.17 -24.59
CA ASN A 406 -47.55 -1.17 -25.52
C ASN A 406 -47.15 0.11 -24.78
N ALA A 407 -47.99 0.58 -23.85
CA ALA A 407 -47.74 1.80 -23.08
C ALA A 407 -46.61 1.58 -22.07
N LEU A 408 -46.56 0.41 -21.42
CA LEU A 408 -45.48 0.04 -20.51
C LEU A 408 -44.14 -0.07 -21.25
N LEU A 409 -44.11 -0.73 -22.41
CA LEU A 409 -42.89 -0.86 -23.22
C LEU A 409 -42.37 0.52 -23.69
N VAL A 410 -43.25 1.39 -24.20
CA VAL A 410 -42.86 2.75 -24.61
C VAL A 410 -42.39 3.57 -23.41
N ALA A 411 -43.08 3.53 -22.27
CA ALA A 411 -42.66 4.22 -21.07
C ALA A 411 -41.29 3.74 -20.55
N SER A 412 -41.06 2.42 -20.50
CA SER A 412 -39.76 1.87 -20.07
C SER A 412 -38.62 2.26 -21.02
N VAL A 413 -38.88 2.29 -22.34
CA VAL A 413 -37.88 2.69 -23.33
C VAL A 413 -37.60 4.19 -23.26
N VAL A 414 -38.60 5.04 -23.04
CA VAL A 414 -38.41 6.49 -22.88
C VAL A 414 -37.65 6.83 -21.60
N VAL A 415 -38.01 6.21 -20.46
CA VAL A 415 -37.29 6.41 -19.18
C VAL A 415 -35.84 5.92 -19.28
N ALA A 416 -35.63 4.75 -19.87
CA ALA A 416 -34.28 4.25 -20.15
C ALA A 416 -33.49 5.20 -21.05
N ALA A 417 -34.07 5.68 -22.16
CA ALA A 417 -33.39 6.60 -23.09
C ALA A 417 -33.02 7.94 -22.44
N LEU A 418 -33.90 8.50 -21.59
CA LEU A 418 -33.63 9.75 -20.86
C LEU A 418 -32.47 9.61 -19.86
N LEU A 419 -32.40 8.49 -19.14
CA LEU A 419 -31.32 8.23 -18.18
C LEU A 419 -30.02 7.84 -18.89
N ILE A 420 -30.08 7.01 -19.92
CA ILE A 420 -28.93 6.64 -20.78
C ILE A 420 -28.34 7.87 -21.48
N ALA A 421 -29.14 8.90 -21.79
CA ALA A 421 -28.64 10.17 -22.33
C ALA A 421 -27.76 10.96 -21.33
N MET A 422 -27.78 10.63 -20.03
CA MET A 422 -26.87 11.22 -19.02
C MET A 422 -25.52 10.49 -18.94
N LEU A 423 -25.35 9.31 -19.57
CA LEU A 423 -24.07 8.60 -19.56
C LEU A 423 -22.84 9.46 -19.91
N PRO A 424 -22.89 10.38 -20.90
CA PRO A 424 -21.74 11.20 -21.28
C PRO A 424 -21.36 12.30 -20.27
N THR A 425 -22.15 12.53 -19.21
CA THR A 425 -21.79 13.48 -18.15
C THR A 425 -21.00 12.83 -17.02
N ASN A 426 -20.85 11.50 -17.01
CA ASN A 426 -19.89 10.83 -16.14
C ASN A 426 -18.45 11.17 -16.58
N ARG A 427 -17.61 11.57 -15.63
CA ARG A 427 -16.16 11.71 -15.82
C ARG A 427 -15.45 10.47 -15.28
N VAL A 428 -14.38 10.04 -15.94
CA VAL A 428 -13.51 8.98 -15.40
C VAL A 428 -12.47 9.67 -14.52
N ASP A 429 -12.66 9.58 -13.21
CA ASP A 429 -11.84 10.33 -12.26
C ASP A 429 -11.88 9.74 -10.84
N ASP A 430 -10.88 10.05 -10.03
CA ASP A 430 -10.75 9.50 -8.67
C ASP A 430 -9.91 10.40 -7.74
N ARG A 431 -10.05 10.23 -6.41
CA ARG A 431 -9.36 11.00 -5.36
C ARG A 431 -9.04 10.11 -4.15
N PHE A 432 -7.78 9.70 -3.99
CA PHE A 432 -7.40 8.60 -3.10
C PHE A 432 -7.69 8.84 -1.61
N VAL A 433 -7.62 10.08 -1.12
CA VAL A 433 -7.99 10.41 0.27
C VAL A 433 -9.51 10.34 0.48
N HIS A 434 -10.32 10.51 -0.57
CA HIS A 434 -11.79 10.41 -0.50
C HIS A 434 -12.28 8.95 -0.56
N TYR A 435 -11.37 7.97 -0.61
CA TYR A 435 -11.72 6.56 -0.42
C TYR A 435 -12.21 6.24 1.00
N PHE A 436 -12.03 7.14 1.95
CA PHE A 436 -12.52 7.01 3.33
C PHE A 436 -13.61 8.03 3.58
N ASP A 437 -14.66 7.64 4.30
CA ASP A 437 -15.71 8.57 4.69
C ASP A 437 -15.25 9.49 5.85
N GLU A 438 -16.01 10.55 6.10
CA GLU A 438 -15.73 11.57 7.11
C GLU A 438 -15.70 11.03 8.55
N SER A 439 -16.14 9.79 8.83
CA SER A 439 -16.03 9.13 10.15
C SER A 439 -14.68 8.40 10.40
N MET A 440 -13.70 8.60 9.52
CA MET A 440 -12.33 8.10 9.67
C MET A 440 -11.38 9.26 10.01
N ALA A 441 -10.60 9.15 11.09
CA ALA A 441 -9.70 10.23 11.52
C ALA A 441 -8.71 10.66 10.43
N PHE A 442 -8.09 9.69 9.74
CA PHE A 442 -7.22 9.95 8.58
C PHE A 442 -7.89 10.79 7.48
N ARG A 443 -9.20 10.68 7.27
CA ARG A 443 -9.94 11.50 6.28
C ARG A 443 -9.97 12.97 6.73
N GLN A 444 -10.39 13.21 7.98
CA GLN A 444 -10.48 14.54 8.58
C GLN A 444 -9.11 15.22 8.66
N ASP A 445 -8.11 14.50 9.15
CA ASP A 445 -6.74 14.99 9.33
C ASP A 445 -6.08 15.35 7.99
N SER A 446 -6.30 14.54 6.95
CA SER A 446 -5.75 14.78 5.62
C SER A 446 -6.42 15.96 4.91
N ASP A 447 -7.74 16.11 5.02
CA ASP A 447 -8.45 17.27 4.45
C ASP A 447 -8.01 18.56 5.15
N TYR A 448 -7.95 18.56 6.49
CA TYR A 448 -7.41 19.69 7.26
C TYR A 448 -5.98 20.05 6.84
N THR A 449 -5.12 19.05 6.64
CA THR A 449 -3.72 19.25 6.22
C THR A 449 -3.62 19.93 4.85
N VAL A 450 -4.46 19.56 3.89
CA VAL A 450 -4.49 20.21 2.57
C VAL A 450 -4.96 21.66 2.66
N ASP A 451 -5.98 21.92 3.47
CA ASP A 451 -6.59 23.25 3.57
C ASP A 451 -5.73 24.25 4.37
N HIS A 452 -4.77 23.80 5.20
CA HIS A 452 -4.02 24.66 6.13
C HIS A 452 -2.48 24.52 6.09
N LEU A 453 -1.89 23.48 5.47
CA LEU A 453 -0.42 23.27 5.54
C LEU A 453 0.23 22.82 4.22
N THR A 454 -0.17 21.67 3.66
CA THR A 454 0.58 21.04 2.55
C THR A 454 -0.22 20.00 1.78
N GLY A 455 0.25 19.67 0.58
CA GLY A 455 -0.36 18.68 -0.30
C GLY A 455 -0.15 17.24 0.15
N VAL A 456 -1.22 16.45 0.11
CA VAL A 456 -1.21 14.99 0.35
C VAL A 456 -0.94 14.16 -0.91
N TYR A 457 -0.82 14.81 -2.07
CA TYR A 457 -0.48 14.17 -3.35
C TYR A 457 0.90 14.64 -3.81
N GLN A 458 1.73 13.68 -4.24
CA GLN A 458 3.09 13.92 -4.71
C GLN A 458 3.37 13.19 -6.02
N MET A 459 4.15 13.84 -6.89
CA MET A 459 4.83 13.21 -8.02
C MET A 459 6.34 13.40 -7.89
N GLN A 460 7.10 12.38 -8.25
CA GLN A 460 8.54 12.27 -8.08
C GLN A 460 9.21 12.04 -9.44
N PHE A 461 10.25 12.82 -9.74
CA PHE A 461 11.07 12.69 -10.95
C PHE A 461 12.52 12.42 -10.55
N SER A 462 13.17 11.45 -11.20
CA SER A 462 14.62 11.23 -11.08
C SER A 462 15.30 11.80 -12.31
N ILE A 463 15.90 12.98 -12.18
CA ILE A 463 16.50 13.75 -13.27
C ILE A 463 17.97 13.33 -13.44
N ASP A 464 18.33 12.66 -14.53
CA ASP A 464 19.68 12.10 -14.74
C ASP A 464 20.55 13.03 -15.64
N SER A 465 21.78 13.28 -15.22
CA SER A 465 22.79 14.05 -15.97
C SER A 465 23.56 13.21 -17.00
N GLY A 466 23.37 11.89 -16.99
CA GLY A 466 24.03 10.91 -17.84
C GLY A 466 25.50 10.65 -17.49
N LYS A 467 26.00 11.20 -16.37
CA LYS A 467 27.43 11.17 -15.97
C LYS A 467 27.56 11.18 -14.45
N SER A 468 28.44 10.35 -13.88
CA SER A 468 28.81 10.46 -12.45
C SER A 468 29.43 11.83 -12.13
N GLY A 469 29.06 12.38 -10.97
CA GLY A 469 29.32 13.77 -10.59
C GLY A 469 28.70 14.83 -11.51
N GLY A 470 27.78 14.45 -12.39
CA GLY A 470 27.19 15.34 -13.40
C GLY A 470 26.16 16.32 -12.83
N VAL A 471 25.57 16.04 -11.66
CA VAL A 471 24.65 16.97 -10.98
C VAL A 471 25.31 18.29 -10.57
N ASN A 472 26.65 18.30 -10.49
CA ASN A 472 27.46 19.47 -10.19
C ASN A 472 27.66 20.40 -11.42
N SER A 473 27.26 20.03 -12.64
CA SER A 473 27.49 20.90 -13.81
C SER A 473 26.51 22.08 -13.83
N PRO A 474 26.97 23.32 -14.10
CA PRO A 474 26.09 24.49 -14.20
C PRO A 474 24.95 24.28 -15.22
N GLU A 475 25.26 23.67 -16.37
CA GLU A 475 24.31 23.34 -17.44
C GLU A 475 23.14 22.45 -16.95
N TYR A 476 23.43 21.48 -16.08
CA TYR A 476 22.42 20.62 -15.45
C TYR A 476 21.62 21.38 -14.40
N LEU A 477 22.30 22.15 -13.54
CA LEU A 477 21.67 22.93 -12.49
C LEU A 477 20.74 24.02 -13.05
N GLU A 478 21.12 24.70 -14.13
CA GLU A 478 20.28 25.68 -14.85
C GLU A 478 19.03 25.02 -15.44
N THR A 479 19.19 23.85 -16.08
CA THR A 479 18.07 23.09 -16.67
C THR A 479 17.11 22.55 -15.60
N LEU A 480 17.67 22.01 -14.51
CA LEU A 480 16.93 21.57 -13.32
C LEU A 480 16.17 22.74 -12.69
N ASP A 481 16.81 23.90 -12.58
CA ASP A 481 16.20 25.06 -11.98
C ASP A 481 15.06 25.63 -12.83
N ALA A 482 15.25 25.73 -14.14
CA ALA A 482 14.20 26.13 -15.09
C ALA A 482 12.98 25.20 -15.03
N PHE A 483 13.19 23.88 -14.88
CA PHE A 483 12.11 22.92 -14.66
C PHE A 483 11.36 23.20 -13.33
N THR A 484 12.10 23.45 -12.25
CA THR A 484 11.51 23.71 -10.92
C THR A 484 10.82 25.07 -10.82
N GLY A 485 11.28 26.08 -11.56
CA GLY A 485 10.62 27.36 -11.74
C GLY A 485 9.29 27.19 -12.49
N TRP A 486 9.30 26.51 -13.64
CA TRP A 486 8.08 26.20 -14.39
C TRP A 486 7.06 25.39 -13.56
N LEU A 487 7.53 24.44 -12.74
CA LEU A 487 6.68 23.70 -11.79
C LEU A 487 6.10 24.58 -10.67
N ARG A 488 6.75 25.69 -10.31
CA ARG A 488 6.26 26.65 -9.29
C ARG A 488 5.26 27.66 -9.86
N ASP A 489 5.32 27.93 -11.17
CA ASP A 489 4.36 28.77 -11.89
C ASP A 489 3.02 28.04 -12.17
N GLU A 490 2.97 26.71 -12.08
CA GLU A 490 1.76 25.89 -12.23
C GLU A 490 0.83 26.04 -11.00
N PRO A 491 -0.36 26.68 -11.11
CA PRO A 491 -1.18 27.09 -9.94
C PRO A 491 -1.75 25.97 -9.05
N ALA A 492 -1.48 24.72 -9.39
CA ALA A 492 -1.91 23.53 -8.66
C ALA A 492 -0.80 22.94 -7.76
N VAL A 493 0.44 23.40 -7.91
CA VAL A 493 1.61 22.99 -7.15
C VAL A 493 1.73 23.86 -5.89
N LEU A 494 1.92 23.22 -4.74
CA LEU A 494 2.07 23.89 -3.45
C LEU A 494 3.54 24.03 -3.05
N HIS A 495 4.36 23.02 -3.34
CA HIS A 495 5.77 22.97 -2.98
C HIS A 495 6.57 22.11 -3.98
N VAL A 496 7.81 22.51 -4.27
CA VAL A 496 8.76 21.76 -5.09
C VAL A 496 10.09 21.67 -4.35
N SER A 497 10.50 20.45 -3.99
CA SER A 497 11.82 20.17 -3.40
C SER A 497 12.83 19.89 -4.53
N SER A 498 13.98 20.58 -4.51
CA SER A 498 15.02 20.49 -5.55
C SER A 498 16.42 20.75 -4.97
N LEU A 499 17.45 20.16 -5.59
CA LEU A 499 18.84 20.50 -5.31
C LEU A 499 19.18 21.95 -5.70
N SER A 500 18.51 22.53 -6.71
CA SER A 500 18.83 23.87 -7.24
C SER A 500 18.71 25.00 -6.19
N ASP A 501 17.76 24.90 -5.26
CA ASP A 501 17.59 25.87 -4.17
C ASP A 501 18.71 25.78 -3.12
N THR A 502 19.11 24.55 -2.79
CA THR A 502 20.26 24.26 -1.93
C THR A 502 21.54 24.84 -2.55
N MET A 503 21.76 24.63 -3.85
CA MET A 503 22.94 25.17 -4.55
C MET A 503 22.94 26.71 -4.63
N ARG A 504 21.78 27.35 -4.84
CA ARG A 504 21.63 28.81 -4.69
C ARG A 504 22.02 29.28 -3.29
N ARG A 505 21.52 28.61 -2.25
CA ARG A 505 21.76 29.01 -0.87
C ARG A 505 23.23 28.86 -0.47
N LEU A 506 23.86 27.75 -0.81
CA LEU A 506 25.28 27.51 -0.55
C LEU A 506 26.17 28.53 -1.27
N ASN A 507 25.84 28.91 -2.51
CA ASN A 507 26.56 29.97 -3.23
C ASN A 507 26.44 31.32 -2.51
N MET A 508 25.24 31.67 -2.03
CA MET A 508 24.99 32.87 -1.22
C MET A 508 25.80 32.85 0.09
N ASN A 509 25.73 31.75 0.85
CA ASN A 509 26.45 31.61 2.12
C ASN A 509 27.98 31.75 1.93
N LEU A 510 28.55 31.12 0.89
CA LEU A 510 29.99 31.14 0.65
C LEU A 510 30.50 32.50 0.12
N HIS A 511 29.58 33.38 -0.28
CA HIS A 511 29.79 34.80 -0.55
C HIS A 511 29.32 35.71 0.60
N ALA A 512 29.42 35.23 1.85
CA ALA A 512 29.13 35.96 3.08
C ALA A 512 27.67 36.46 3.19
N ASP A 513 26.73 35.61 2.74
CA ASP A 513 25.29 35.87 2.71
C ASP A 513 24.84 37.08 1.86
N ASP A 514 25.68 37.54 0.92
CA ASP A 514 25.31 38.56 -0.06
C ASP A 514 24.14 38.08 -0.96
N PRO A 515 22.95 38.73 -0.91
CA PRO A 515 21.81 38.34 -1.74
C PRO A 515 22.06 38.39 -3.24
N ALA A 516 23.06 39.14 -3.73
CA ALA A 516 23.47 39.13 -5.13
C ALA A 516 24.02 37.76 -5.58
N TYR A 517 24.40 36.90 -4.64
CA TYR A 517 24.87 35.53 -4.87
C TYR A 517 23.82 34.45 -4.59
N PHE A 518 22.54 34.82 -4.38
CA PHE A 518 21.42 33.85 -4.39
C PHE A 518 21.07 33.39 -5.83
N ARG A 519 22.07 32.81 -6.49
CA ARG A 519 22.09 32.33 -7.88
C ARG A 519 22.91 31.04 -7.95
N LEU A 520 22.75 30.26 -8.99
CA LEU A 520 23.50 29.00 -9.15
C LEU A 520 25.03 29.25 -9.25
N PRO A 521 25.87 28.29 -8.84
CA PRO A 521 27.31 28.34 -9.11
C PRO A 521 27.58 28.25 -10.63
N GLU A 522 28.44 29.13 -11.13
CA GLU A 522 28.83 29.20 -12.56
C GLU A 522 29.95 28.22 -12.94
N ASP A 523 30.46 27.44 -11.98
CA ASP A 523 31.58 26.53 -12.12
C ASP A 523 31.29 25.18 -11.43
N ARG A 524 31.77 24.09 -12.04
CA ARG A 524 31.50 22.71 -11.58
C ARG A 524 32.26 22.34 -10.32
N ASP A 525 33.51 22.78 -10.19
CA ASP A 525 34.36 22.40 -9.06
C ASP A 525 33.96 23.20 -7.81
N LEU A 526 33.51 24.45 -7.98
CA LEU A 526 32.76 25.18 -6.96
C LEU A 526 31.50 24.42 -6.53
N ALA A 527 30.63 24.03 -7.48
CA ALA A 527 29.39 23.32 -7.16
C ALA A 527 29.65 22.00 -6.38
N ALA A 528 30.64 21.22 -6.80
CA ALA A 528 31.04 19.98 -6.12
C ALA A 528 31.55 20.25 -4.69
N GLN A 529 32.39 21.27 -4.51
CA GLN A 529 32.95 21.65 -3.21
C GLN A 529 31.90 22.27 -2.27
N TYR A 530 30.90 22.97 -2.80
CA TYR A 530 29.75 23.46 -2.03
C TYR A 530 28.92 22.29 -1.50
N MET A 531 28.59 21.33 -2.36
CA MET A 531 27.79 20.16 -1.98
C MET A 531 28.56 19.24 -1.02
N LEU A 532 29.88 19.06 -1.21
CA LEU A 532 30.75 18.36 -0.26
C LEU A 532 30.73 19.02 1.13
N LEU A 533 30.93 20.33 1.22
CA LEU A 533 30.91 21.06 2.49
C LEU A 533 29.54 20.93 3.19
N TYR A 534 28.45 20.90 2.43
CA TYR A 534 27.10 20.71 2.96
C TYR A 534 26.88 19.27 3.45
N GLU A 535 27.23 18.24 2.66
CA GLU A 535 27.22 16.82 3.07
C GLU A 535 27.99 16.62 4.38
N MET A 536 29.18 17.24 4.48
CA MET A 536 30.07 17.20 5.64
C MET A 536 29.54 17.95 6.88
N SER A 537 28.41 18.64 6.79
CA SER A 537 27.83 19.43 7.89
C SER A 537 26.46 18.92 8.38
N LEU A 538 25.87 17.92 7.73
CA LEU A 538 24.51 17.43 8.03
C LEU A 538 24.51 16.30 9.09
N PRO A 539 23.57 16.31 10.05
CA PRO A 539 23.47 15.28 11.09
C PRO A 539 22.91 13.96 10.56
N TYR A 540 23.02 12.91 11.38
CA TYR A 540 22.46 11.59 11.14
C TYR A 540 21.02 11.64 10.60
N GLY A 541 20.76 10.96 9.48
CA GLY A 541 19.44 10.87 8.84
C GLY A 541 18.94 12.15 8.13
N LEU A 542 19.58 13.31 8.33
CA LEU A 542 19.26 14.54 7.60
C LEU A 542 20.06 14.72 6.29
N ASP A 543 20.88 13.74 5.93
CA ASP A 543 21.70 13.69 4.70
C ASP A 543 20.90 13.83 3.39
N ILE A 544 21.62 14.04 2.28
CA ILE A 544 21.02 14.31 0.96
C ILE A 544 20.77 13.08 0.08
N ASN A 545 20.93 11.84 0.55
CA ASN A 545 20.63 10.63 -0.25
C ASN A 545 19.13 10.46 -0.58
N ASN A 546 18.26 11.33 -0.04
CA ASN A 546 16.87 11.46 -0.45
C ASN A 546 16.67 12.38 -1.68
N GLN A 547 17.70 13.12 -2.09
CA GLN A 547 17.68 14.13 -3.15
C GLN A 547 18.75 13.91 -4.22
N VAL A 548 19.86 13.25 -3.91
CA VAL A 548 20.99 12.98 -4.82
C VAL A 548 21.41 11.52 -4.67
N ASN A 549 21.79 10.87 -5.77
CA ASN A 549 22.25 9.48 -5.73
C ASN A 549 23.76 9.33 -5.41
N VAL A 550 24.19 8.12 -5.07
CA VAL A 550 25.51 7.82 -4.46
C VAL A 550 26.71 8.11 -5.39
N ASP A 551 26.53 8.01 -6.70
CA ASP A 551 27.54 8.37 -7.72
C ASP A 551 27.39 9.82 -8.23
N LYS A 552 26.41 10.57 -7.71
CA LYS A 552 26.12 11.98 -8.02
C LYS A 552 25.83 12.21 -9.52
N SER A 553 25.13 11.27 -10.17
CA SER A 553 24.64 11.40 -11.55
C SER A 553 23.19 11.88 -11.67
N SER A 554 22.34 11.68 -10.67
CA SER A 554 20.92 12.06 -10.72
C SER A 554 20.38 12.70 -9.44
N THR A 555 19.34 13.51 -9.59
CA THR A 555 18.62 14.15 -8.47
C THR A 555 17.13 13.82 -8.45
N GLN A 556 16.53 13.78 -7.26
CA GLN A 556 15.10 13.64 -7.07
C GLN A 556 14.44 15.03 -6.96
N VAL A 557 13.52 15.33 -7.88
CA VAL A 557 12.57 16.45 -7.74
C VAL A 557 11.27 15.90 -7.19
N VAL A 558 10.81 16.47 -6.07
CA VAL A 558 9.53 16.10 -5.44
C VAL A 558 8.55 17.26 -5.55
N VAL A 559 7.48 17.05 -6.31
CA VAL A 559 6.41 18.05 -6.53
C VAL A 559 5.22 17.66 -5.66
N THR A 560 4.88 18.52 -4.71
CA THR A 560 3.76 18.35 -3.78
C THR A 560 2.60 19.27 -4.19
N VAL A 561 1.40 18.71 -4.29
CA VAL A 561 0.24 19.37 -4.90
C VAL A 561 -1.02 19.25 -4.04
N GLY A 562 -1.92 20.23 -4.17
CA GLY A 562 -3.18 20.27 -3.41
C GLY A 562 -4.19 19.19 -3.82
N ASN A 563 -5.34 19.17 -3.15
CA ASN A 563 -6.41 18.21 -3.45
C ASN A 563 -6.97 18.43 -4.87
N MET A 564 -6.61 17.54 -5.78
CA MET A 564 -7.09 17.51 -7.16
C MET A 564 -7.51 16.10 -7.57
N SER A 565 -8.12 16.01 -8.74
CA SER A 565 -8.59 14.73 -9.28
C SER A 565 -7.51 14.03 -10.12
N SER A 566 -7.61 12.70 -10.21
CA SER A 566 -6.68 11.83 -10.94
C SER A 566 -6.47 12.24 -12.41
N SER A 567 -7.50 12.81 -13.06
CA SER A 567 -7.38 13.32 -14.44
C SER A 567 -6.46 14.54 -14.50
N THR A 568 -6.75 15.60 -13.76
CA THR A 568 -5.93 16.83 -13.72
C THR A 568 -4.53 16.58 -13.17
N PHE A 569 -4.37 15.68 -12.20
CA PHE A 569 -3.06 15.28 -11.70
C PHE A 569 -2.20 14.58 -12.76
N LEU A 570 -2.81 13.71 -13.57
CA LEU A 570 -2.13 13.07 -14.70
C LEU A 570 -1.87 14.05 -15.85
N GLU A 571 -2.74 15.03 -16.10
CA GLU A 571 -2.49 16.10 -17.07
C GLU A 571 -1.31 17.01 -16.67
N LEU A 572 -1.14 17.32 -15.38
CA LEU A 572 0.03 18.04 -14.86
C LEU A 572 1.31 17.20 -15.02
N ALA A 573 1.25 15.90 -14.71
CA ALA A 573 2.37 14.98 -14.90
C ALA A 573 2.74 14.83 -16.40
N GLU A 574 1.76 14.68 -17.30
CA GLU A 574 1.98 14.61 -18.75
C GLU A 574 2.56 15.93 -19.30
N ARG A 575 2.16 17.10 -18.76
CA ARG A 575 2.82 18.39 -19.07
C ARG A 575 4.28 18.45 -18.59
N ALA A 576 4.57 18.01 -17.36
CA ALA A 576 5.92 18.02 -16.81
C ALA A 576 6.87 17.07 -17.57
N GLU A 577 6.39 15.88 -17.94
CA GLU A 577 7.12 14.95 -18.82
C GLU A 577 7.38 15.58 -20.20
N THR A 578 6.40 16.28 -20.78
CA THR A 578 6.55 16.98 -22.06
C THR A 578 7.55 18.14 -21.96
N TRP A 579 7.53 18.91 -20.87
CA TRP A 579 8.46 20.02 -20.63
C TRP A 579 9.91 19.53 -20.65
N LEU A 580 10.21 18.41 -19.97
CA LEU A 580 11.55 17.81 -19.97
C LEU A 580 11.97 17.35 -21.37
N VAL A 581 11.05 16.76 -22.15
CA VAL A 581 11.31 16.35 -23.53
C VAL A 581 11.63 17.53 -24.45
N ASP A 582 10.90 18.64 -24.30
CA ASP A 582 11.03 19.82 -25.16
C ASP A 582 12.20 20.76 -24.77
N ASN A 583 12.62 20.78 -23.50
CA ASN A 583 13.56 21.78 -22.95
C ASN A 583 14.86 21.20 -22.36
N ALA A 584 14.93 19.89 -22.06
CA ALA A 584 16.09 19.28 -21.41
C ALA A 584 16.80 18.24 -22.30
N PRO A 585 18.10 17.95 -22.06
CA PRO A 585 18.82 16.85 -22.72
C PRO A 585 18.18 15.49 -22.49
N GLU A 586 18.39 14.53 -23.41
CA GLU A 586 17.79 13.18 -23.39
C GLU A 586 18.04 12.41 -22.08
N SER A 587 19.17 12.66 -21.38
CA SER A 587 19.41 12.05 -20.06
C SER A 587 18.43 12.54 -18.99
N MET A 588 18.01 13.80 -19.05
CA MET A 588 17.12 14.43 -18.08
C MET A 588 15.63 14.13 -18.36
N HIS A 589 15.31 13.31 -19.37
CA HIS A 589 13.94 12.93 -19.74
C HIS A 589 13.35 11.95 -18.71
N ALA A 590 12.93 12.49 -17.58
CA ALA A 590 12.35 11.73 -16.48
C ALA A 590 10.83 11.56 -16.61
N ARG A 591 10.35 10.39 -16.22
CA ARG A 591 8.92 10.08 -16.11
C ARG A 591 8.42 10.34 -14.69
N ALA A 592 7.23 10.89 -14.53
CA ALA A 592 6.58 11.06 -13.24
C ALA A 592 6.29 9.71 -12.60
N THR A 593 6.66 9.58 -11.32
CA THR A 593 6.45 8.41 -10.46
C THR A 593 5.84 8.82 -9.12
N GLY A 594 5.51 7.86 -8.27
CA GLY A 594 4.89 8.09 -6.96
C GLY A 594 3.50 7.44 -6.84
N PRO A 595 3.01 7.13 -5.62
CA PRO A 595 1.78 6.35 -5.44
C PRO A 595 0.55 6.96 -6.14
N ALA A 596 0.36 8.28 -6.03
CA ALA A 596 -0.74 8.98 -6.70
C ALA A 596 -0.65 8.90 -8.24
N VAL A 597 0.56 8.90 -8.82
CA VAL A 597 0.76 8.81 -10.27
C VAL A 597 0.41 7.41 -10.76
N MET A 598 0.91 6.39 -10.04
CA MET A 598 0.60 4.99 -10.33
C MET A 598 -0.91 4.74 -10.25
N PHE A 599 -1.57 5.18 -9.17
CA PHE A 599 -3.03 5.01 -9.01
C PHE A 599 -3.86 5.77 -10.06
N SER A 600 -3.45 6.97 -10.45
CA SER A 600 -4.14 7.73 -11.52
C SER A 600 -4.03 7.02 -12.87
N ARG A 601 -2.83 6.50 -13.21
CA ARG A 601 -2.59 5.75 -14.44
C ARG A 601 -3.33 4.42 -14.48
N ILE A 602 -3.30 3.63 -13.41
CA ILE A 602 -4.04 2.36 -13.36
C ILE A 602 -5.56 2.60 -13.35
N SER A 603 -6.08 3.69 -12.77
CA SER A 603 -7.51 4.02 -12.84
C SER A 603 -7.97 4.24 -14.29
N ARG A 604 -7.24 5.07 -15.05
CA ARG A 604 -7.48 5.32 -16.49
C ARG A 604 -7.37 4.03 -17.32
N ARG A 605 -6.36 3.18 -17.06
CA ARG A 605 -6.19 1.86 -17.73
C ARG A 605 -7.31 0.88 -17.38
N ASN A 606 -7.61 0.72 -16.09
CA ASN A 606 -8.58 -0.24 -15.57
C ASN A 606 -9.99 0.02 -16.11
N VAL A 607 -10.42 1.28 -16.20
CA VAL A 607 -11.73 1.63 -16.82
C VAL A 607 -11.80 1.19 -18.28
N GLN A 608 -10.73 1.41 -19.07
CA GLN A 608 -10.68 0.96 -20.47
C GLN A 608 -10.72 -0.58 -20.57
N SER A 609 -9.91 -1.28 -19.78
CA SER A 609 -9.88 -2.75 -19.74
C SER A 609 -11.21 -3.36 -19.24
N MET A 610 -11.89 -2.71 -18.29
CA MET A 610 -13.21 -3.12 -17.81
C MET A 610 -14.32 -2.93 -18.85
N ILE A 611 -14.27 -1.89 -19.70
CA ILE A 611 -15.21 -1.75 -20.81
C ILE A 611 -15.05 -2.95 -21.78
N VAL A 612 -13.81 -3.31 -22.12
CA VAL A 612 -13.52 -4.47 -23.00
C VAL A 612 -13.93 -5.79 -22.34
N GLY A 613 -13.56 -6.01 -21.07
CA GLY A 613 -13.92 -7.20 -20.29
C GLY A 613 -15.44 -7.38 -20.17
N THR A 614 -16.17 -6.30 -19.88
CA THR A 614 -17.64 -6.27 -19.81
C THR A 614 -18.27 -6.68 -21.14
N LEU A 615 -17.79 -6.15 -22.27
CA LEU A 615 -18.30 -6.48 -23.60
C LEU A 615 -18.04 -7.96 -23.97
N LEU A 616 -16.87 -8.49 -23.61
CA LEU A 616 -16.53 -9.90 -23.82
C LEU A 616 -17.39 -10.84 -22.94
N ALA A 617 -17.56 -10.50 -21.66
CA ALA A 617 -18.41 -11.24 -20.72
C ALA A 617 -19.87 -11.27 -21.19
N PHE A 618 -20.39 -10.13 -21.61
CA PHE A 618 -21.72 -9.98 -22.18
C PHE A 618 -21.90 -10.82 -23.46
N GLY A 619 -20.91 -10.81 -24.36
CA GLY A 619 -20.90 -11.66 -25.56
C GLY A 619 -20.89 -13.16 -25.23
N LEU A 620 -20.13 -13.58 -24.21
CA LEU A 620 -20.09 -14.96 -23.74
C LEU A 620 -21.42 -15.37 -23.08
N ILE A 621 -21.97 -14.55 -22.19
CA ILE A 621 -23.31 -14.74 -21.59
C ILE A 621 -24.35 -14.91 -22.69
N THR A 622 -24.37 -14.03 -23.70
CA THR A 622 -25.25 -14.10 -24.87
C THR A 622 -25.18 -15.44 -25.59
N LEU A 623 -23.97 -15.97 -25.78
CA LEU A 623 -23.73 -17.28 -26.39
C LEU A 623 -24.28 -18.42 -25.52
N VAL A 624 -24.00 -18.41 -24.21
CA VAL A 624 -24.50 -19.43 -23.28
C VAL A 624 -26.04 -19.42 -23.23
N LEU A 625 -26.68 -18.24 -23.13
CA LEU A 625 -28.14 -18.08 -23.18
C LEU A 625 -28.71 -18.61 -24.51
N THR A 626 -28.12 -18.23 -25.64
CA THR A 626 -28.56 -18.66 -26.98
C THR A 626 -28.53 -20.19 -27.14
N LEU A 627 -27.45 -20.84 -26.68
CA LEU A 627 -27.27 -22.29 -26.73
C LEU A 627 -28.20 -23.02 -25.75
N ALA A 628 -28.38 -22.50 -24.54
CA ALA A 628 -29.23 -23.11 -23.51
C ALA A 628 -30.73 -23.01 -23.86
N LEU A 629 -31.20 -21.82 -24.24
CA LEU A 629 -32.59 -21.57 -24.62
C LEU A 629 -32.93 -22.13 -26.02
N ARG A 630 -31.92 -22.51 -26.81
CA ARG A 630 -32.04 -23.07 -28.17
C ARG A 630 -32.85 -22.17 -29.11
N SER A 631 -32.57 -20.87 -29.08
CA SER A 631 -33.24 -19.89 -29.93
C SER A 631 -32.41 -18.62 -30.00
N VAL A 632 -31.74 -18.40 -31.14
CA VAL A 632 -31.00 -17.15 -31.41
C VAL A 632 -31.89 -15.93 -31.22
N LYS A 633 -33.16 -16.00 -31.65
CA LYS A 633 -34.12 -14.90 -31.48
C LYS A 633 -34.44 -14.55 -30.02
N ILE A 634 -34.38 -15.51 -29.10
CA ILE A 634 -34.67 -15.26 -27.68
C ILE A 634 -33.38 -14.94 -26.91
N GLY A 635 -32.26 -15.57 -27.26
CA GLY A 635 -30.93 -15.21 -26.71
C GLY A 635 -30.52 -13.78 -27.06
N LEU A 636 -30.80 -13.32 -28.29
CA LEU A 636 -30.64 -11.92 -28.67
C LEU A 636 -31.72 -10.99 -28.07
N LEU A 637 -32.87 -11.52 -27.61
CA LEU A 637 -33.89 -10.72 -26.94
C LEU A 637 -33.53 -10.45 -25.47
N SER A 638 -32.89 -11.42 -24.80
CA SER A 638 -32.35 -11.25 -23.44
C SER A 638 -31.26 -10.18 -23.31
N LEU A 639 -30.68 -9.70 -24.42
CA LEU A 639 -29.73 -8.58 -24.38
C LEU A 639 -30.37 -7.31 -23.83
N ILE A 640 -31.61 -7.06 -24.22
CA ILE A 640 -32.31 -5.80 -23.94
C ILE A 640 -32.59 -5.62 -22.43
N PRO A 641 -33.21 -6.59 -21.69
CA PRO A 641 -33.36 -6.48 -20.25
C PRO A 641 -32.06 -6.61 -19.46
N ASN A 642 -30.95 -7.08 -20.05
CA ASN A 642 -29.69 -7.27 -19.32
C ASN A 642 -28.72 -6.09 -19.46
N VAL A 643 -28.67 -5.41 -20.63
CA VAL A 643 -27.82 -4.22 -20.83
C VAL A 643 -28.52 -2.94 -20.38
N ILE A 644 -29.81 -2.77 -20.69
CA ILE A 644 -30.50 -1.51 -20.44
C ILE A 644 -30.49 -1.13 -18.94
N PRO A 645 -30.72 -2.04 -17.97
CA PRO A 645 -30.64 -1.67 -16.55
C PRO A 645 -29.27 -1.17 -16.12
N ALA A 646 -28.18 -1.81 -16.55
CA ALA A 646 -26.83 -1.35 -16.24
C ALA A 646 -26.56 0.04 -16.86
N ALA A 647 -26.84 0.21 -18.15
CA ALA A 647 -26.70 1.52 -18.82
C ALA A 647 -27.59 2.62 -18.21
N THR A 648 -28.80 2.25 -17.75
CA THR A 648 -29.72 3.15 -17.05
C THR A 648 -29.19 3.50 -15.65
N ALA A 649 -28.58 2.54 -14.94
CA ALA A 649 -28.01 2.75 -13.61
C ALA A 649 -26.77 3.65 -13.64
N PHE A 650 -25.87 3.48 -14.61
CA PHE A 650 -24.78 4.44 -14.87
C PHE A 650 -25.30 5.81 -15.33
N GLY A 651 -26.48 5.87 -15.95
CA GLY A 651 -27.20 7.11 -16.23
C GLY A 651 -27.81 7.79 -14.98
N VAL A 652 -28.19 7.00 -13.97
CA VAL A 652 -28.55 7.50 -12.63
C VAL A 652 -27.29 7.91 -11.85
N TRP A 653 -26.19 7.19 -11.99
CA TRP A 653 -24.89 7.52 -11.37
C TRP A 653 -24.38 8.90 -11.81
N ALA A 654 -24.54 9.23 -13.11
CA ALA A 654 -24.27 10.56 -13.66
C ALA A 654 -25.05 11.70 -12.97
N LEU A 655 -26.19 11.41 -12.35
CA LEU A 655 -27.04 12.38 -11.64
C LEU A 655 -26.84 12.39 -10.11
N LEU A 656 -26.24 11.33 -9.56
CA LEU A 656 -26.00 11.18 -8.11
C LEU A 656 -24.56 11.50 -7.69
N VAL A 657 -23.58 11.19 -8.55
CA VAL A 657 -22.14 11.27 -8.24
C VAL A 657 -21.34 11.90 -9.39
N GLY A 658 -21.62 11.51 -10.64
CA GLY A 658 -20.96 12.09 -11.82
C GLY A 658 -19.51 11.66 -12.06
N GLU A 659 -18.86 10.98 -11.12
CA GLU A 659 -17.50 10.45 -11.23
C GLU A 659 -17.52 8.90 -11.26
N ILE A 660 -16.81 8.30 -12.22
CA ILE A 660 -16.56 6.86 -12.34
C ILE A 660 -15.09 6.61 -11.96
N GLY A 661 -14.87 6.37 -10.67
CA GLY A 661 -13.58 5.99 -10.12
C GLY A 661 -13.27 4.49 -10.27
N PHE A 662 -12.14 4.12 -9.68
CA PHE A 662 -11.50 2.81 -9.77
C PHE A 662 -12.45 1.64 -9.44
N ALA A 663 -13.21 1.75 -8.36
CA ALA A 663 -14.15 0.71 -7.92
C ALA A 663 -15.48 0.72 -8.70
N VAL A 664 -15.92 1.88 -9.21
CA VAL A 664 -17.14 1.99 -10.02
C VAL A 664 -16.95 1.29 -11.38
N SER A 665 -15.73 1.28 -11.90
CA SER A 665 -15.36 0.66 -13.18
C SER A 665 -15.78 -0.81 -13.32
N VAL A 666 -15.64 -1.61 -12.26
CA VAL A 666 -15.97 -3.05 -12.30
C VAL A 666 -17.46 -3.34 -12.17
N VAL A 667 -18.27 -2.35 -11.77
CA VAL A 667 -19.71 -2.54 -11.50
C VAL A 667 -20.47 -2.92 -12.77
N ALA A 668 -19.99 -2.50 -13.95
CA ALA A 668 -20.57 -2.90 -15.24
C ALA A 668 -20.42 -4.42 -15.51
N ALA A 669 -19.21 -4.96 -15.33
CA ALA A 669 -18.91 -6.40 -15.46
C ALA A 669 -19.67 -7.23 -14.42
N LEU A 670 -19.61 -6.78 -13.16
CA LEU A 670 -20.28 -7.34 -11.99
C LEU A 670 -21.79 -7.46 -12.21
N THR A 671 -22.46 -6.34 -12.47
CA THR A 671 -23.94 -6.29 -12.45
C THR A 671 -24.56 -7.05 -13.62
N ILE A 672 -23.93 -7.12 -14.80
CA ILE A 672 -24.40 -7.99 -15.88
C ILE A 672 -24.42 -9.46 -15.44
N GLY A 673 -23.45 -9.93 -14.65
CA GLY A 673 -23.45 -11.28 -14.08
C GLY A 673 -24.62 -11.56 -13.13
N ILE A 674 -25.13 -10.54 -12.44
CA ILE A 674 -26.22 -10.65 -11.46
C ILE A 674 -27.60 -10.49 -12.12
N VAL A 675 -27.76 -9.44 -12.94
CA VAL A 675 -29.03 -9.04 -13.58
C VAL A 675 -29.60 -10.11 -14.52
N VAL A 676 -28.74 -10.93 -15.12
CA VAL A 676 -29.16 -12.03 -16.01
C VAL A 676 -30.02 -13.09 -15.30
N ASP A 677 -29.96 -13.20 -13.95
CA ASP A 677 -30.68 -14.23 -13.19
C ASP A 677 -32.20 -14.13 -13.35
N ASP A 678 -32.78 -12.96 -13.04
CA ASP A 678 -34.23 -12.76 -13.05
C ASP A 678 -34.81 -12.94 -14.48
N SER A 679 -34.13 -12.41 -15.50
CA SER A 679 -34.57 -12.49 -16.90
C SER A 679 -34.51 -13.92 -17.45
N VAL A 680 -33.47 -14.69 -17.10
CA VAL A 680 -33.36 -16.13 -17.42
C VAL A 680 -34.45 -16.94 -16.74
N HIS A 681 -34.73 -16.67 -15.46
CA HIS A 681 -35.78 -17.35 -14.73
C HIS A 681 -37.16 -17.08 -15.37
N PHE A 682 -37.45 -15.82 -15.76
CA PHE A 682 -38.68 -15.47 -16.47
C PHE A 682 -38.77 -16.14 -17.86
N LEU A 683 -37.73 -16.01 -18.68
CA LEU A 683 -37.65 -16.59 -20.03
C LEU A 683 -37.77 -18.12 -20.04
N THR A 684 -37.20 -18.79 -19.04
CA THR A 684 -37.28 -20.25 -18.92
C THR A 684 -38.72 -20.71 -18.66
N LYS A 685 -39.47 -20.03 -17.76
CA LYS A 685 -40.89 -20.37 -17.53
C LYS A 685 -41.77 -20.01 -18.73
N TYR A 686 -41.51 -18.87 -19.38
CA TYR A 686 -42.18 -18.49 -20.62
C TYR A 686 -41.99 -19.56 -21.71
N LEU A 687 -40.75 -20.02 -21.94
CA LEU A 687 -40.47 -21.05 -22.96
C LEU A 687 -41.04 -22.43 -22.61
N VAL A 688 -41.15 -22.80 -21.33
CA VAL A 688 -41.88 -24.02 -20.91
C VAL A 688 -43.37 -23.89 -21.26
N ALA A 689 -44.01 -22.75 -20.93
CA ALA A 689 -45.41 -22.52 -21.29
C ALA A 689 -45.65 -22.54 -22.81
N ARG A 690 -44.73 -21.99 -23.61
CA ARG A 690 -44.82 -22.00 -25.09
C ARG A 690 -44.54 -23.36 -25.72
N ARG A 691 -43.61 -24.15 -25.18
CA ARG A 691 -43.08 -25.39 -25.82
C ARG A 691 -43.63 -26.69 -25.24
N GLU A 692 -43.95 -26.73 -23.95
CA GLU A 692 -44.48 -27.93 -23.28
C GLU A 692 -46.01 -27.81 -23.10
N GLU A 693 -46.49 -26.67 -22.60
CA GLU A 693 -47.94 -26.41 -22.39
C GLU A 693 -48.66 -25.80 -23.62
N ARG A 694 -47.93 -25.52 -24.71
CA ARG A 694 -48.44 -24.93 -25.99
C ARG A 694 -49.27 -23.64 -25.85
N MET A 695 -49.07 -22.87 -24.78
CA MET A 695 -49.84 -21.65 -24.48
C MET A 695 -49.64 -20.54 -25.53
N SER A 696 -50.61 -19.62 -25.61
CA SER A 696 -50.46 -18.38 -26.40
C SER A 696 -49.37 -17.48 -25.80
N PRO A 697 -48.77 -16.54 -26.56
CA PRO A 697 -47.78 -15.61 -26.00
C PRO A 697 -48.32 -14.80 -24.79
N PRO A 698 -49.54 -14.21 -24.82
CA PRO A 698 -50.14 -13.60 -23.64
C PRO A 698 -50.27 -14.53 -22.42
N ASP A 699 -50.66 -15.79 -22.64
CA ASP A 699 -50.89 -16.74 -21.54
C ASP A 699 -49.59 -17.31 -20.97
N ALA A 700 -48.56 -17.44 -21.81
CA ALA A 700 -47.21 -17.77 -21.38
C ALA A 700 -46.57 -16.66 -20.53
N VAL A 701 -46.86 -15.38 -20.81
CA VAL A 701 -46.49 -14.25 -19.92
C VAL A 701 -47.21 -14.36 -18.57
N ARG A 702 -48.54 -14.59 -18.57
CA ARG A 702 -49.31 -14.80 -17.33
C ARG A 702 -48.79 -16.00 -16.52
N TYR A 703 -48.42 -17.09 -17.20
CA TYR A 703 -47.81 -18.26 -16.59
C TYR A 703 -46.45 -17.92 -15.94
N ALA A 704 -45.59 -17.14 -16.61
CA ALA A 704 -44.30 -16.72 -16.04
C ALA A 704 -44.52 -15.90 -14.75
N PHE A 705 -45.35 -14.85 -14.77
CA PHE A 705 -45.69 -14.08 -13.57
C PHE A 705 -46.25 -14.94 -12.43
N GLY A 706 -47.24 -15.79 -12.71
CA GLY A 706 -47.87 -16.66 -11.72
C GLY A 706 -47.03 -17.85 -11.23
N SER A 707 -45.87 -18.14 -11.85
CA SER A 707 -44.98 -19.24 -11.48
C SER A 707 -43.63 -18.81 -10.90
N VAL A 708 -43.05 -17.69 -11.35
CA VAL A 708 -41.74 -17.21 -10.87
C VAL A 708 -41.74 -15.77 -10.36
N GLY A 709 -42.71 -14.92 -10.71
CA GLY A 709 -42.71 -13.49 -10.33
C GLY A 709 -42.57 -13.21 -8.83
N ARG A 710 -43.12 -14.07 -7.95
CA ARG A 710 -42.88 -13.99 -6.50
C ARG A 710 -41.44 -14.32 -6.11
N ALA A 711 -40.79 -15.27 -6.78
CA ALA A 711 -39.39 -15.59 -6.50
C ALA A 711 -38.50 -14.41 -6.93
N LEU A 712 -38.68 -13.88 -8.14
CA LEU A 712 -37.97 -12.70 -8.67
C LEU A 712 -38.05 -11.51 -7.70
N TRP A 713 -39.25 -11.12 -7.27
CA TRP A 713 -39.38 -10.02 -6.30
C TRP A 713 -38.67 -10.30 -4.95
N ILE A 714 -38.57 -11.57 -4.51
CA ILE A 714 -37.83 -11.91 -3.28
C ILE A 714 -36.31 -11.93 -3.52
N THR A 715 -35.83 -12.42 -4.66
CA THR A 715 -34.39 -12.45 -5.01
C THR A 715 -33.85 -11.03 -5.11
N SER A 716 -34.39 -10.20 -6.01
CA SER A 716 -33.87 -8.84 -6.21
C SER A 716 -34.15 -7.92 -5.01
N ALA A 717 -35.23 -8.07 -4.23
CA ALA A 717 -35.40 -7.27 -2.99
C ALA A 717 -34.36 -7.61 -1.91
N VAL A 718 -33.92 -8.88 -1.81
CA VAL A 718 -32.91 -9.31 -0.83
C VAL A 718 -31.50 -8.95 -1.31
N LEU A 719 -31.23 -9.05 -2.62
CA LEU A 719 -30.00 -8.56 -3.22
C LEU A 719 -29.86 -7.04 -3.02
N VAL A 720 -30.90 -6.25 -3.32
CA VAL A 720 -30.93 -4.79 -3.09
C VAL A 720 -30.68 -4.48 -1.62
N ALA A 721 -31.32 -5.18 -0.68
CA ALA A 721 -31.09 -4.98 0.75
C ALA A 721 -29.64 -5.31 1.17
N GLY A 722 -29.06 -6.39 0.65
CA GLY A 722 -27.66 -6.76 0.94
C GLY A 722 -26.64 -5.77 0.37
N PHE A 723 -26.80 -5.38 -0.89
CA PHE A 723 -25.94 -4.36 -1.52
C PHE A 723 -26.14 -2.95 -0.92
N ALA A 724 -27.34 -2.63 -0.41
CA ALA A 724 -27.58 -1.40 0.35
C ALA A 724 -26.96 -1.41 1.75
N ILE A 725 -26.69 -2.58 2.35
CA ILE A 725 -25.89 -2.69 3.58
C ILE A 725 -24.40 -2.51 3.25
N LEU A 726 -23.92 -3.09 2.13
CA LEU A 726 -22.55 -2.83 1.64
C LEU A 726 -22.33 -1.34 1.29
N ALA A 727 -23.39 -0.65 0.84
CA ALA A 727 -23.41 0.80 0.62
C ALA A 727 -23.26 1.65 1.90
N GLN A 728 -23.01 1.04 3.06
CA GLN A 728 -22.71 1.71 4.35
C GLN A 728 -21.27 1.47 4.81
N SER A 729 -20.39 0.94 3.94
CA SER A 729 -18.96 0.79 4.21
C SER A 729 -18.27 2.14 4.34
N THR A 730 -17.36 2.24 5.31
CA THR A 730 -16.50 3.40 5.53
C THR A 730 -15.36 3.50 4.50
N PHE A 731 -15.21 2.47 3.66
CA PHE A 731 -14.38 2.51 2.46
C PHE A 731 -15.29 2.80 1.26
N LYS A 732 -15.23 4.02 0.72
CA LYS A 732 -16.11 4.52 -0.35
C LYS A 732 -16.10 3.62 -1.59
N GLN A 733 -15.00 2.95 -1.92
CA GLN A 733 -14.97 1.96 -3.00
C GLN A 733 -16.02 0.85 -2.82
N ASN A 734 -16.15 0.32 -1.60
CA ASN A 734 -17.16 -0.68 -1.25
C ASN A 734 -18.55 -0.04 -1.22
N GLY A 735 -18.65 1.18 -0.68
CA GLY A 735 -19.89 1.96 -0.61
C GLY A 735 -20.52 2.20 -1.98
N ASP A 736 -19.75 2.71 -2.93
CA ASP A 736 -20.17 3.01 -4.30
C ASP A 736 -20.50 1.74 -5.09
N LEU A 737 -19.68 0.69 -4.95
CA LEU A 737 -19.95 -0.62 -5.54
C LEU A 737 -21.27 -1.20 -5.02
N GLY A 738 -21.54 -1.06 -3.72
CA GLY A 738 -22.80 -1.43 -3.09
C GLY A 738 -23.99 -0.63 -3.63
N LEU A 739 -23.88 0.70 -3.63
CA LEU A 739 -24.94 1.60 -4.06
C LEU A 739 -25.32 1.41 -5.53
N LEU A 740 -24.35 1.41 -6.44
CA LEU A 740 -24.62 1.24 -7.87
C LEU A 740 -25.12 -0.18 -8.19
N SER A 741 -24.64 -1.21 -7.49
CA SER A 741 -25.18 -2.57 -7.63
C SER A 741 -26.65 -2.65 -7.19
N ALA A 742 -27.00 -2.05 -6.04
CA ALA A 742 -28.38 -1.99 -5.56
C ALA A 742 -29.31 -1.23 -6.52
N VAL A 743 -28.88 -0.08 -7.04
CA VAL A 743 -29.61 0.69 -8.07
C VAL A 743 -29.81 -0.14 -9.34
N THR A 744 -28.77 -0.81 -9.81
CA THR A 744 -28.82 -1.62 -11.04
C THR A 744 -29.79 -2.81 -10.91
N ILE A 745 -29.77 -3.51 -9.77
CA ILE A 745 -30.65 -4.65 -9.52
C ILE A 745 -32.12 -4.22 -9.35
N ALA A 746 -32.37 -3.05 -8.75
CA ALA A 746 -33.70 -2.47 -8.67
C ALA A 746 -34.28 -2.12 -10.06
N ILE A 747 -33.46 -1.49 -10.92
CA ILE A 747 -33.85 -1.16 -12.31
C ILE A 747 -34.05 -2.44 -13.15
N ALA A 748 -33.25 -3.48 -12.90
CA ALA A 748 -33.38 -4.77 -13.58
C ALA A 748 -34.73 -5.46 -13.32
N LEU A 749 -35.16 -5.53 -12.05
CA LEU A 749 -36.48 -6.08 -11.71
C LEU A 749 -37.61 -5.30 -12.39
N MET A 750 -37.48 -3.97 -12.53
CA MET A 750 -38.43 -3.14 -13.27
C MET A 750 -38.40 -3.43 -14.78
N ALA A 751 -37.23 -3.63 -15.37
CA ALA A 751 -37.08 -4.02 -16.77
C ALA A 751 -37.72 -5.39 -17.06
N ASP A 752 -37.51 -6.39 -16.20
CA ASP A 752 -38.09 -7.72 -16.37
C ASP A 752 -39.60 -7.79 -16.12
N PHE A 753 -40.15 -6.90 -15.28
CA PHE A 753 -41.59 -6.82 -15.05
C PHE A 753 -42.33 -5.97 -16.11
N PHE A 754 -41.72 -4.92 -16.66
CA PHE A 754 -42.43 -3.98 -17.55
C PHE A 754 -41.95 -3.99 -19.01
N MET A 755 -40.65 -4.18 -19.26
CA MET A 755 -40.07 -4.14 -20.61
C MET A 755 -40.03 -5.53 -21.28
N LEU A 756 -39.43 -6.53 -20.61
CA LEU A 756 -39.28 -7.89 -21.16
C LEU A 756 -40.61 -8.52 -21.65
N PRO A 757 -41.75 -8.42 -20.93
CA PRO A 757 -43.00 -8.99 -21.39
C PRO A 757 -43.55 -8.27 -22.63
N GLY A 758 -43.32 -6.95 -22.74
CA GLY A 758 -43.65 -6.17 -23.94
C GLY A 758 -42.85 -6.63 -25.15
N LEU A 759 -41.54 -6.82 -24.98
CA LEU A 759 -40.62 -7.32 -26.00
C LEU A 759 -41.01 -8.73 -26.49
N LEU A 760 -41.29 -9.65 -25.56
CA LEU A 760 -41.74 -11.02 -25.89
C LEU A 760 -43.04 -11.02 -26.71
N LEU A 761 -44.02 -10.20 -26.32
CA LEU A 761 -45.32 -10.08 -27.01
C LEU A 761 -45.26 -9.31 -28.34
N LEU A 762 -44.11 -8.70 -28.66
CA LEU A 762 -43.83 -8.07 -29.95
C LEU A 762 -43.14 -9.07 -30.91
N VAL A 763 -42.21 -9.88 -30.40
CA VAL A 763 -41.34 -10.77 -31.19
C VAL A 763 -41.92 -12.18 -31.42
N ASP A 764 -42.55 -12.80 -30.41
CA ASP A 764 -43.06 -14.18 -30.51
C ASP A 764 -44.47 -14.23 -31.09
N ARG A 765 -44.58 -14.08 -32.42
CA ARG A 765 -45.81 -14.31 -33.18
C ARG A 765 -45.95 -15.79 -33.57
N GLN A 766 -47.16 -16.33 -33.49
CA GLN A 766 -47.46 -17.75 -33.73
C GLN A 766 -46.91 -18.27 -35.07
N ARG A 767 -46.33 -19.48 -35.04
CA ARG A 767 -46.01 -20.31 -36.21
C ARG A 767 -46.51 -21.72 -35.97
N GLY A 768 -47.09 -22.35 -37.00
CA GLY A 768 -47.62 -23.71 -36.93
C GLY A 768 -46.53 -24.78 -36.79
N GLU A 769 -46.87 -25.91 -36.18
CA GLU A 769 -45.95 -27.01 -35.93
C GLU A 769 -45.66 -27.86 -37.18
N ARG A 770 -44.44 -28.39 -37.28
CA ARG A 770 -44.11 -29.58 -38.08
C ARG A 770 -43.24 -30.51 -37.24
N THR A 771 -43.61 -31.79 -37.20
CA THR A 771 -43.02 -32.80 -36.32
C THR A 771 -42.06 -33.71 -37.09
N VAL A 772 -40.85 -33.92 -36.57
CA VAL A 772 -39.92 -34.95 -37.07
C VAL A 772 -39.32 -35.69 -35.86
N THR A 773 -39.30 -37.02 -35.93
CA THR A 773 -38.77 -37.92 -34.90
C THR A 773 -37.42 -38.51 -35.33
N ALA A 774 -36.55 -38.81 -34.36
CA ALA A 774 -35.26 -39.48 -34.58
C ALA A 774 -34.93 -40.46 -33.45
N SER A 775 -34.29 -41.59 -33.78
CA SER A 775 -33.98 -42.69 -32.87
C SER A 775 -32.52 -42.67 -32.39
N LEU A 776 -32.17 -43.52 -31.41
CA LEU A 776 -30.80 -43.64 -30.86
C LEU A 776 -30.54 -45.08 -30.35
N LYS A 777 -29.39 -45.65 -30.70
CA LYS A 777 -28.82 -46.90 -30.11
C LYS A 777 -27.77 -46.59 -29.02
N PRO A 778 -27.47 -47.52 -28.09
CA PRO A 778 -26.42 -47.36 -27.06
C PRO A 778 -25.24 -48.35 -27.20
N VAL A 779 -24.12 -48.08 -26.50
CA VAL A 779 -22.98 -49.00 -26.29
C VAL A 779 -22.49 -48.90 -24.83
N GLN A 780 -21.79 -49.93 -24.31
CA GLN A 780 -21.25 -50.05 -22.93
C GLN A 780 -19.73 -49.65 -22.88
N ARG A 781 -18.86 -49.86 -21.86
CA ARG A 781 -18.78 -50.85 -20.76
C ARG A 781 -17.56 -50.57 -19.81
N ARG A 782 -17.67 -50.82 -18.48
CA ARG A 782 -16.57 -51.21 -17.51
C ARG A 782 -15.41 -50.17 -17.28
N ALA A 783 -14.44 -50.25 -16.34
CA ALA A 783 -14.18 -50.90 -15.01
C ALA A 783 -12.75 -50.48 -14.50
N THR A 784 -12.20 -50.63 -13.26
CA THR A 784 -12.62 -50.98 -11.86
C THR A 784 -11.46 -50.77 -10.84
N MET A 785 -11.77 -50.48 -9.55
CA MET A 785 -11.02 -50.82 -8.29
C MET A 785 -9.64 -50.14 -7.97
N LYS A 786 -9.47 -49.43 -6.82
CA LYS A 786 -8.90 -49.81 -5.47
C LYS A 786 -7.42 -49.35 -5.27
N HIS A 787 -6.76 -49.25 -4.09
CA HIS A 787 -7.06 -49.52 -2.65
C HIS A 787 -6.10 -48.76 -1.68
N SER A 788 -6.57 -48.39 -0.45
CA SER A 788 -5.78 -48.32 0.84
C SER A 788 -4.64 -47.27 0.99
N THR A 789 -4.05 -46.92 2.18
CA THR A 789 -4.31 -47.22 3.63
C THR A 789 -3.82 -46.08 4.58
N SER A 790 -4.09 -46.22 5.88
CA SER A 790 -3.71 -45.38 7.06
C SER A 790 -2.24 -45.58 7.55
N VAL A 791 -1.65 -44.97 8.62
CA VAL A 791 -2.04 -44.73 10.05
C VAL A 791 -1.28 -43.51 10.69
N ALA A 792 -1.69 -43.02 11.89
CA ALA A 792 -1.17 -41.88 12.70
C ALA A 792 0.13 -42.18 13.53
N THR A 793 0.74 -41.32 14.40
CA THR A 793 0.24 -40.79 15.71
C THR A 793 1.20 -39.80 16.47
N VAL A 794 0.75 -38.56 16.79
CA VAL A 794 0.80 -37.69 18.04
C VAL A 794 2.04 -37.53 18.99
N LEU A 795 2.14 -36.34 19.65
CA LEU A 795 2.84 -35.88 20.92
C LEU A 795 4.16 -35.04 20.82
N ILE A 796 4.60 -34.19 21.79
CA ILE A 796 3.96 -33.10 22.63
C ILE A 796 4.99 -32.35 23.54
N LEU A 797 4.90 -31.00 23.68
CA LEU A 797 5.53 -30.08 24.69
C LEU A 797 7.09 -30.15 24.91
N ALA A 798 7.79 -29.27 25.66
CA ALA A 798 7.43 -28.21 26.64
C ALA A 798 8.38 -26.96 26.63
N LEU A 799 8.06 -25.96 27.46
CA LEU A 799 8.77 -24.68 27.70
C LEU A 799 9.84 -24.78 28.83
N PHE A 800 10.78 -23.83 28.93
CA PHE A 800 11.45 -23.43 30.19
C PHE A 800 11.94 -21.96 30.14
N ALA A 801 12.20 -21.35 31.31
CA ALA A 801 12.60 -19.94 31.50
C ALA A 801 13.39 -19.74 32.82
N ALA A 802 13.70 -18.48 33.20
CA ALA A 802 14.50 -17.97 34.35
C ALA A 802 16.00 -17.76 34.07
N LEU A 803 16.73 -16.77 34.63
CA LEU A 803 16.45 -15.54 35.44
C LEU A 803 17.70 -14.59 35.28
N PRO A 804 17.69 -13.31 35.72
CA PRO A 804 18.73 -12.32 35.39
C PRO A 804 20.00 -12.38 36.26
N VAL A 805 21.06 -11.68 35.81
CA VAL A 805 22.36 -11.51 36.48
C VAL A 805 22.58 -10.02 36.83
N SER A 806 23.25 -9.73 37.95
CA SER A 806 23.56 -8.38 38.45
C SER A 806 24.62 -7.66 37.59
N ALA A 807 24.47 -6.34 37.42
CA ALA A 807 25.29 -5.55 36.49
C ALA A 807 26.71 -5.23 36.97
N ASP A 808 26.85 -4.86 38.25
CA ASP A 808 27.98 -4.09 38.82
C ASP A 808 29.37 -4.73 38.62
N ALA A 809 29.45 -6.04 38.40
CA ALA A 809 30.70 -6.78 38.21
C ALA A 809 31.18 -6.85 36.73
N LEU A 810 30.35 -6.41 35.78
CA LEU A 810 30.62 -6.50 34.34
C LEU A 810 31.22 -5.20 33.78
N GLU A 811 30.88 -4.06 34.37
CA GLU A 811 31.32 -2.73 33.93
C GLU A 811 32.82 -2.56 34.11
N GLN A 812 33.33 -2.86 35.31
CA GLN A 812 34.76 -2.78 35.62
C GLN A 812 35.64 -3.62 34.65
N ARG A 813 35.22 -4.85 34.32
CA ARG A 813 35.94 -5.71 33.37
C ARG A 813 35.90 -5.18 31.93
N GLY A 814 34.84 -4.45 31.54
CA GLY A 814 34.76 -3.81 30.23
C GLY A 814 35.82 -2.72 30.07
N LEU A 815 35.93 -1.85 31.07
CA LEU A 815 36.90 -0.75 31.09
C LEU A 815 38.36 -1.25 31.14
N GLU A 816 38.64 -2.32 31.90
CA GLU A 816 39.97 -2.96 31.93
C GLU A 816 40.42 -3.47 30.54
N ILE A 817 39.49 -3.97 29.72
CA ILE A 817 39.78 -4.46 28.35
C ILE A 817 40.01 -3.30 27.37
N ALA A 818 39.30 -2.18 27.54
CA ALA A 818 39.54 -0.97 26.75
C ALA A 818 40.93 -0.36 27.07
N LEU A 819 41.24 -0.17 28.36
CA LEU A 819 42.51 0.40 28.84
C LEU A 819 43.76 -0.45 28.49
N GLU A 820 43.62 -1.77 28.35
CA GLU A 820 44.72 -2.63 27.90
C GLU A 820 44.86 -2.66 26.37
N ALA A 821 43.78 -2.41 25.62
CA ALA A 821 43.84 -2.31 24.16
C ALA A 821 44.48 -0.99 23.71
N ASP A 822 44.05 0.13 24.31
CA ASP A 822 44.63 1.47 24.12
C ASP A 822 46.15 1.48 24.40
N ARG A 823 46.55 1.07 25.61
CA ARG A 823 47.96 0.95 26.05
C ARG A 823 48.89 0.23 25.07
N ARG A 824 48.36 -0.68 24.25
CA ARG A 824 49.14 -1.45 23.26
C ARG A 824 49.37 -0.69 21.96
N ASP A 825 48.49 0.25 21.61
CA ASP A 825 48.62 1.04 20.39
C ASP A 825 49.30 2.40 20.63
N LEU A 826 49.38 2.87 21.88
CA LEU A 826 50.14 4.06 22.27
C LEU A 826 51.65 4.00 21.94
N GLY A 827 52.20 5.13 21.52
CA GLY A 827 53.61 5.39 21.23
C GLY A 827 53.99 5.24 19.75
N PHE A 828 53.02 5.20 18.83
CA PHE A 828 53.31 5.06 17.39
C PHE A 828 53.92 6.33 16.76
N GLY A 829 53.74 7.49 17.39
CA GLY A 829 54.31 8.78 17.02
C GLY A 829 53.63 9.44 15.82
N ASP A 830 53.88 8.93 14.61
CA ASP A 830 53.33 9.49 13.38
C ASP A 830 53.19 8.44 12.27
N TYR A 831 52.20 8.60 11.39
CA TYR A 831 52.14 7.84 10.13
C TYR A 831 51.46 8.57 8.97
N THR A 832 51.78 8.13 7.75
CA THR A 832 50.99 8.40 6.53
C THR A 832 50.45 7.11 5.93
N ALA A 833 49.27 7.14 5.30
CA ALA A 833 48.67 6.01 4.59
C ALA A 833 47.73 6.46 3.46
N ASP A 834 47.62 5.64 2.41
CA ASP A 834 46.69 5.85 1.29
C ASP A 834 45.42 5.02 1.50
N LEU A 835 44.24 5.63 1.38
CA LEU A 835 42.94 4.99 1.54
C LEU A 835 42.12 5.05 0.24
N THR A 836 41.67 3.89 -0.25
CA THR A 836 40.60 3.77 -1.24
C THR A 836 39.29 3.37 -0.57
N MET A 837 38.30 4.25 -0.64
CA MET A 837 36.98 4.11 -0.04
C MET A 837 35.94 3.83 -1.14
N VAL A 838 35.25 2.69 -1.04
CA VAL A 838 34.23 2.25 -2.01
C VAL A 838 32.87 2.20 -1.33
N LEU A 839 31.97 3.11 -1.70
CA LEU A 839 30.57 3.10 -1.27
C LEU A 839 29.76 2.23 -2.23
N ARG A 840 28.76 1.51 -1.72
CA ARG A 840 27.75 0.81 -2.53
C ARG A 840 26.35 1.05 -2.00
N ASN A 841 25.39 1.27 -2.90
CA ASN A 841 23.98 1.14 -2.55
C ASN A 841 23.51 -0.33 -2.59
N LYS A 842 22.23 -0.56 -2.29
CA LYS A 842 21.60 -1.89 -2.24
C LYS A 842 21.56 -2.62 -3.60
N HIS A 843 21.96 -1.96 -4.70
CA HIS A 843 21.89 -2.46 -6.07
C HIS A 843 23.28 -2.57 -6.72
N ASP A 844 24.34 -2.59 -5.89
CA ASP A 844 25.75 -2.67 -6.28
C ASP A 844 26.25 -1.52 -7.17
N GLU A 845 25.57 -0.37 -7.17
CA GLU A 845 26.09 0.86 -7.80
C GLU A 845 27.22 1.43 -6.92
N GLU A 846 28.44 1.50 -7.47
CA GLU A 846 29.66 1.88 -6.74
C GLU A 846 30.02 3.37 -6.88
N SER A 847 30.53 3.98 -5.81
CA SER A 847 31.08 5.34 -5.79
C SER A 847 32.40 5.35 -5.04
N VAL A 848 33.50 5.63 -5.76
CA VAL A 848 34.88 5.45 -5.25
C VAL A 848 35.54 6.79 -4.94
N ARG A 849 36.06 6.92 -3.72
CA ARG A 849 36.94 8.00 -3.28
C ARG A 849 38.36 7.45 -3.09
N SER A 850 39.36 8.27 -3.36
CA SER A 850 40.76 8.02 -3.00
C SER A 850 41.23 9.21 -2.18
N LEU A 851 41.92 8.95 -1.08
CA LEU A 851 42.41 9.99 -0.17
C LEU A 851 43.71 9.58 0.50
N THR A 852 44.57 10.55 0.75
CA THR A 852 45.83 10.43 1.48
C THR A 852 45.63 10.91 2.92
N THR A 853 45.97 10.09 3.91
CA THR A 853 45.84 10.42 5.34
C THR A 853 47.21 10.58 5.99
N ARG A 854 47.35 11.59 6.85
CA ARG A 854 48.50 11.80 7.75
C ARG A 854 47.98 11.93 9.19
N VAL A 855 48.63 11.27 10.16
CA VAL A 855 48.25 11.30 11.58
C VAL A 855 49.49 11.54 12.44
N LEU A 856 49.34 12.37 13.48
CA LEU A 856 50.34 12.65 14.50
C LEU A 856 49.71 12.40 15.88
N GLU A 857 50.32 11.48 16.63
CA GLU A 857 49.92 11.07 17.96
C GLU A 857 50.04 12.24 18.96
N GLN A 858 49.19 12.27 19.98
CA GLN A 858 49.27 13.24 21.08
C GLN A 858 49.20 12.55 22.46
N GLU A 859 50.24 12.68 23.30
CA GLU A 859 50.29 12.03 24.63
C GLU A 859 49.39 12.66 25.71
N ALA A 860 48.68 13.77 25.41
CA ALA A 860 48.09 14.66 26.42
C ALA A 860 46.72 15.28 26.05
N ASP A 861 46.26 15.05 24.82
CA ASP A 861 44.97 15.45 24.25
C ASP A 861 44.77 14.57 22.98
N GLY A 862 43.67 14.70 22.26
CA GLY A 862 43.36 13.81 21.14
C GLY A 862 44.23 14.00 19.88
N ASP A 863 44.28 12.96 19.06
CA ASP A 863 45.13 12.87 17.85
C ASP A 863 44.83 13.94 16.78
N LYS A 864 45.89 14.33 16.05
CA LYS A 864 45.81 15.28 14.93
C LYS A 864 45.86 14.54 13.60
N SER A 865 44.86 14.75 12.74
CA SER A 865 44.79 14.13 11.43
C SER A 865 44.61 15.14 10.29
N LEU A 866 45.20 14.82 9.14
CA LEU A 866 45.16 15.61 7.91
C LEU A 866 44.85 14.66 6.75
N VAL A 867 43.65 14.79 6.20
CA VAL A 867 43.14 14.04 5.05
C VAL A 867 43.19 14.92 3.81
N VAL A 868 43.68 14.41 2.69
CA VAL A 868 43.65 15.05 1.37
C VAL A 868 42.88 14.16 0.41
N PHE A 869 41.89 14.71 -0.29
CA PHE A 869 41.10 13.97 -1.28
C PHE A 869 41.77 14.04 -2.66
N ASP A 870 42.02 12.86 -3.26
CA ASP A 870 42.63 12.70 -4.58
C ASP A 870 41.59 12.31 -5.66
N LYS A 871 40.44 11.74 -5.25
CA LYS A 871 39.30 11.40 -6.13
C LYS A 871 37.95 11.47 -5.38
N PRO A 872 36.84 11.78 -6.08
CA PRO A 872 36.73 12.12 -7.51
C PRO A 872 37.33 13.49 -7.86
N ALA A 873 37.50 13.74 -9.16
CA ALA A 873 38.29 14.87 -9.68
C ALA A 873 37.72 16.26 -9.34
N ASP A 874 36.40 16.36 -9.10
CA ASP A 874 35.70 17.58 -8.73
C ASP A 874 35.90 17.97 -7.24
N ILE A 875 36.54 17.11 -6.44
CA ILE A 875 37.00 17.41 -5.08
C ILE A 875 38.52 17.25 -4.90
N ASP A 876 39.28 17.04 -5.99
CA ASP A 876 40.73 16.81 -5.98
C ASP A 876 41.52 17.96 -5.36
N GLY A 877 42.40 17.65 -4.39
CA GLY A 877 43.16 18.62 -3.61
C GLY A 877 42.36 19.33 -2.51
N THR A 878 41.12 18.90 -2.24
CA THR A 878 40.41 19.26 -1.01
C THR A 878 41.14 18.64 0.19
N ALA A 879 41.30 19.38 1.29
CA ALA A 879 42.00 18.88 2.47
C ALA A 879 41.23 19.18 3.76
N LEU A 880 41.07 18.18 4.63
CA LEU A 880 40.46 18.28 5.96
C LEU A 880 41.55 18.14 7.02
N LEU A 881 41.61 19.09 7.95
CA LEU A 881 42.44 19.05 9.15
C LEU A 881 41.53 18.90 10.37
N THR A 882 41.80 17.92 11.22
CA THR A 882 41.06 17.63 12.45
C THR A 882 42.03 17.56 13.63
N PHE A 883 41.73 18.28 14.71
CA PHE A 883 42.30 18.04 16.03
C PHE A 883 41.24 17.35 16.89
N SER A 884 41.48 16.12 17.33
CA SER A 884 40.59 15.39 18.25
C SER A 884 40.81 15.90 19.69
N HIS A 885 39.84 15.70 20.58
CA HIS A 885 39.98 16.10 21.99
C HIS A 885 39.39 15.04 22.93
N ASN A 886 40.08 14.70 24.03
CA ASN A 886 39.62 13.66 24.99
C ASN A 886 38.26 13.98 25.64
N THR A 887 37.87 15.25 25.70
CA THR A 887 36.52 15.66 26.10
C THR A 887 36.04 16.87 25.31
N GLY A 888 34.99 16.70 24.49
CA GLY A 888 34.28 17.79 23.83
C GLY A 888 34.16 17.62 22.31
N ASN A 889 33.95 18.73 21.61
CA ASN A 889 33.91 18.74 20.15
C ASN A 889 35.33 18.95 19.60
N ASP A 890 35.71 18.16 18.59
CA ASP A 890 36.95 18.28 17.82
C ASP A 890 37.10 19.68 17.19
N ASP A 891 38.28 20.05 16.70
CA ASP A 891 38.48 21.30 15.95
C ASP A 891 38.83 21.01 14.48
N GLN A 892 37.91 21.35 13.55
CA GLN A 892 37.94 20.88 12.16
C GLN A 892 37.94 22.02 11.12
N TRP A 893 38.79 21.89 10.10
CA TRP A 893 38.92 22.85 8.99
C TRP A 893 39.07 22.17 7.63
N LEU A 894 38.23 22.59 6.67
CA LEU A 894 38.26 22.14 5.28
C LEU A 894 38.85 23.23 4.37
N TYR A 895 39.84 22.88 3.56
CA TYR A 895 40.36 23.71 2.48
C TYR A 895 39.73 23.33 1.16
N LEU A 896 39.11 24.31 0.50
CA LEU A 896 38.38 24.16 -0.75
C LEU A 896 39.20 24.79 -1.89
N PRO A 897 39.85 24.00 -2.77
CA PRO A 897 40.84 24.50 -3.74
C PRO A 897 40.26 25.41 -4.84
N ALA A 898 38.97 25.27 -5.20
CA ALA A 898 38.33 26.17 -6.15
C ALA A 898 38.06 27.55 -5.54
N LEU A 899 37.68 27.60 -4.25
CA LEU A 899 37.55 28.85 -3.49
C LEU A 899 38.90 29.44 -3.03
N LYS A 900 39.95 28.59 -2.93
CA LYS A 900 41.27 28.91 -2.33
C LYS A 900 41.15 29.45 -0.90
N ARG A 901 40.20 28.90 -0.14
CA ARG A 901 39.87 29.29 1.24
C ARG A 901 39.87 28.08 2.16
N VAL A 902 40.24 28.31 3.41
CA VAL A 902 39.98 27.41 4.53
C VAL A 902 38.65 27.84 5.17
N LYS A 903 37.80 26.88 5.52
CA LYS A 903 36.55 27.04 6.27
C LYS A 903 36.61 26.17 7.51
N ARG A 904 36.18 26.65 8.69
CA ARG A 904 35.84 25.74 9.79
C ARG A 904 34.55 24.99 9.47
N ILE A 905 34.44 23.77 9.94
CA ILE A 905 33.19 22.99 9.94
C ILE A 905 32.70 22.90 11.40
N SER A 906 31.39 22.87 11.63
CA SER A 906 30.87 22.64 12.97
C SER A 906 31.05 21.18 13.38
N SER A 907 32.01 20.92 14.26
CA SER A 907 32.31 19.62 14.86
C SER A 907 31.26 19.15 15.89
N SER A 908 30.24 19.96 16.18
CA SER A 908 29.13 19.65 17.10
C SER A 908 28.17 18.55 16.61
N ASN A 909 28.61 17.74 15.64
CA ASN A 909 27.77 16.91 14.78
C ASN A 909 28.47 15.61 14.36
N LYS A 910 29.13 14.93 15.32
CA LYS A 910 29.95 13.74 15.06
C LYS A 910 29.20 12.56 14.41
N SER A 911 27.86 12.57 14.44
CA SER A 911 27.00 11.51 13.89
C SER A 911 26.65 11.65 12.40
N GLY A 912 27.06 12.75 11.74
CA GLY A 912 26.89 12.94 10.31
C GLY A 912 27.72 11.96 9.45
N PRO A 913 27.25 11.53 8.26
CA PRO A 913 27.94 10.57 7.41
C PRO A 913 29.16 11.20 6.70
N PHE A 914 30.35 10.67 6.97
CA PHE A 914 31.61 11.15 6.39
C PHE A 914 31.60 11.01 4.86
N VAL A 915 31.57 12.17 4.18
CA VAL A 915 31.49 12.33 2.71
C VAL A 915 30.45 11.44 2.02
N GLY A 916 29.31 11.23 2.69
CA GLY A 916 28.17 10.45 2.20
C GLY A 916 28.33 8.92 2.30
N SER A 917 29.33 8.43 3.04
CA SER A 917 29.57 7.00 3.27
C SER A 917 28.79 6.44 4.48
N GLU A 918 28.84 5.12 4.69
CA GLU A 918 28.21 4.48 5.87
C GLU A 918 29.03 4.64 7.16
N PHE A 919 30.17 5.33 7.12
CA PHE A 919 30.93 5.74 8.30
C PHE A 919 30.47 7.14 8.75
N ALA A 920 30.21 7.33 10.04
CA ALA A 920 30.03 8.64 10.65
C ALA A 920 31.40 9.29 10.95
N TYR A 921 31.43 10.58 11.32
CA TYR A 921 32.68 11.19 11.83
C TYR A 921 33.20 10.47 13.08
N GLU A 922 32.32 10.11 14.01
CA GLU A 922 32.64 9.32 15.21
C GLU A 922 33.19 7.90 14.91
N ASP A 923 33.10 7.41 13.65
CA ASP A 923 33.71 6.14 13.23
C ASP A 923 35.10 6.29 12.57
N ILE A 924 35.54 7.53 12.33
CA ILE A 924 36.76 7.88 11.55
C ILE A 924 37.70 8.82 12.33
N SER A 925 37.21 9.54 13.34
CA SER A 925 38.02 10.24 14.33
C SER A 925 38.91 9.27 15.13
N SER A 926 39.79 9.83 15.96
CA SER A 926 40.31 9.06 17.10
C SER A 926 39.16 8.58 17.99
N GLN A 927 39.40 7.52 18.76
CA GLN A 927 38.42 6.85 19.62
C GLN A 927 38.94 6.83 21.05
N GLU A 928 38.80 7.98 21.72
CA GLU A 928 39.31 8.21 23.07
C GLU A 928 38.51 7.42 24.11
N ILE A 929 39.17 6.92 25.17
CA ILE A 929 38.52 6.07 26.19
C ILE A 929 37.42 6.85 26.93
N GLU A 930 37.65 8.13 27.19
CA GLU A 930 36.72 9.03 27.88
C GLU A 930 35.41 9.32 27.10
N GLU A 931 35.36 9.07 25.79
CA GLU A 931 34.12 9.20 25.01
C GLU A 931 33.10 8.08 25.31
N TYR A 932 33.48 7.05 26.07
CA TYR A 932 32.64 5.86 26.29
C TYR A 932 32.59 5.39 27.75
N THR A 933 31.49 4.73 28.11
CA THR A 933 31.40 3.85 29.29
C THR A 933 31.30 2.39 28.85
N TYR A 934 31.91 1.47 29.60
CA TYR A 934 32.17 0.11 29.12
C TYR A 934 31.50 -0.98 29.97
N ARG A 935 31.11 -2.08 29.33
CA ARG A 935 30.49 -3.25 29.96
C ARG A 935 30.89 -4.55 29.28
N PHE A 936 31.64 -5.40 29.98
CA PHE A 936 31.97 -6.73 29.48
C PHE A 936 30.71 -7.61 29.41
N ILE A 937 30.51 -8.31 28.30
CA ILE A 937 29.33 -9.15 28.07
C ILE A 937 29.65 -10.63 28.22
N ARG A 938 30.65 -11.11 27.47
CA ARG A 938 31.03 -12.53 27.40
C ARG A 938 32.38 -12.71 26.71
N GLU A 939 32.87 -13.93 26.78
CA GLU A 939 33.90 -14.45 25.87
C GLU A 939 33.23 -15.36 24.84
N GLU A 940 33.70 -15.31 23.59
CA GLU A 940 33.25 -16.23 22.53
C GLU A 940 34.39 -16.52 21.55
N THR A 941 34.10 -17.26 20.46
CA THR A 941 35.08 -17.56 19.42
C THR A 941 34.53 -17.11 18.07
N LEU A 942 35.22 -16.15 17.44
CA LEU A 942 34.90 -15.64 16.10
C LEU A 942 35.97 -16.16 15.13
N ASP A 943 35.56 -16.86 14.09
CA ASP A 943 36.42 -17.49 13.06
C ASP A 943 37.60 -18.32 13.61
N GLY A 944 37.43 -18.92 14.79
CA GLY A 944 38.43 -19.74 15.48
C GLY A 944 39.34 -18.99 16.46
N VAL A 945 39.24 -17.66 16.51
CA VAL A 945 40.00 -16.80 17.43
C VAL A 945 39.16 -16.49 18.69
N PRO A 946 39.70 -16.65 19.92
CA PRO A 946 39.03 -16.24 21.15
C PRO A 946 38.87 -14.71 21.21
N MET A 947 37.66 -14.25 21.54
CA MET A 947 37.30 -12.84 21.65
C MET A 947 36.82 -12.49 23.05
N PHE A 948 37.07 -11.25 23.47
CA PHE A 948 36.26 -10.53 24.44
C PHE A 948 35.14 -9.79 23.72
N VAL A 949 33.91 -9.86 24.24
CA VAL A 949 32.77 -9.07 23.76
C VAL A 949 32.44 -8.01 24.80
N VAL A 950 32.55 -6.73 24.41
CA VAL A 950 32.38 -5.57 25.31
C VAL A 950 31.41 -4.58 24.68
N GLU A 951 30.34 -4.25 25.39
CA GLU A 951 29.50 -3.08 25.08
C GLU A 951 30.22 -1.80 25.48
N GLN A 952 30.12 -0.78 24.63
CA GLN A 952 30.54 0.58 24.91
C GLN A 952 29.41 1.56 24.58
N TYR A 953 29.11 2.47 25.51
CA TYR A 953 28.00 3.43 25.43
C TYR A 953 28.59 4.84 25.34
N PRO A 954 28.32 5.63 24.28
CA PRO A 954 28.84 7.00 24.14
C PRO A 954 28.45 7.92 25.30
N THR A 955 29.33 8.85 25.67
CA THR A 955 29.07 9.88 26.70
C THR A 955 28.48 11.17 26.14
N ASP A 956 28.65 11.45 24.84
CA ASP A 956 28.01 12.59 24.15
C ASP A 956 26.55 12.28 23.78
N PRO A 957 25.55 13.03 24.29
CA PRO A 957 24.14 12.87 23.89
C PRO A 957 23.86 13.18 22.41
N LYS A 958 24.82 13.75 21.65
CA LYS A 958 24.68 13.99 20.20
C LYS A 958 25.13 12.83 19.30
N SER A 959 25.71 11.76 19.85
CA SER A 959 26.08 10.55 19.09
C SER A 959 24.90 9.98 18.29
N GLY A 960 25.20 9.27 17.20
CA GLY A 960 24.24 8.50 16.41
C GLY A 960 23.78 7.22 17.12
N TYR A 961 24.48 6.79 18.17
CA TYR A 961 24.35 5.45 18.76
C TYR A 961 23.86 5.46 20.20
N THR A 962 22.99 4.51 20.55
CA THR A 962 22.69 4.22 21.98
C THR A 962 23.81 3.40 22.62
N ARG A 963 24.40 2.46 21.85
CA ARG A 963 25.55 1.64 22.24
C ARG A 963 26.22 1.02 21.02
N GLN A 964 27.43 0.56 21.22
CA GLN A 964 28.17 -0.30 20.30
C GLN A 964 28.55 -1.60 21.02
N VAL A 965 28.56 -2.73 20.31
CA VAL A 965 29.12 -3.99 20.81
C VAL A 965 30.41 -4.27 20.05
N THR A 966 31.53 -4.41 20.76
CA THR A 966 32.86 -4.63 20.18
C THR A 966 33.34 -6.06 20.41
N TRP A 967 34.08 -6.60 19.45
CA TRP A 967 34.80 -7.88 19.55
C TRP A 967 36.30 -7.61 19.47
N ARG A 968 37.02 -7.84 20.56
CA ARG A 968 38.49 -7.68 20.65
C ARG A 968 39.18 -9.02 20.90
N ASP A 969 40.26 -9.34 20.19
CA ASP A 969 40.91 -10.66 20.32
C ASP A 969 41.69 -10.80 21.64
N GLN A 970 41.62 -11.97 22.28
CA GLN A 970 42.21 -12.16 23.62
C GLN A 970 43.75 -12.13 23.66
N GLN A 971 44.43 -12.19 22.50
CA GLN A 971 45.89 -12.23 22.43
C GLN A 971 46.47 -10.82 22.27
N GLU A 972 46.03 -10.10 21.25
CA GLU A 972 46.57 -8.79 20.83
C GLU A 972 45.59 -7.62 21.03
N TYR A 973 44.36 -7.86 21.50
CA TYR A 973 43.32 -6.85 21.79
C TYR A 973 42.80 -6.05 20.58
N ARG A 974 43.07 -6.54 19.35
CA ARG A 974 42.63 -5.91 18.09
C ARG A 974 41.12 -6.05 17.92
N LEU A 975 40.49 -5.03 17.36
CA LEU A 975 39.08 -5.07 16.97
C LEU A 975 38.90 -5.97 15.74
N HIS A 976 38.02 -6.97 15.82
CA HIS A 976 37.62 -7.78 14.66
C HIS A 976 36.26 -7.35 14.10
N LYS A 977 35.35 -6.89 14.96
CA LYS A 977 33.97 -6.54 14.62
C LYS A 977 33.41 -5.49 15.59
N ILE A 978 32.57 -4.60 15.08
CA ILE A 978 31.71 -3.71 15.88
C ILE A 978 30.27 -3.78 15.35
N GLU A 979 29.29 -3.92 16.23
CA GLU A 979 27.87 -3.72 15.93
C GLU A 979 27.40 -2.40 16.55
N PHE A 980 26.81 -1.53 15.73
CA PHE A 980 26.32 -0.21 16.15
C PHE A 980 24.79 -0.26 16.28
N TYR A 981 24.27 0.26 17.39
CA TYR A 981 22.83 0.30 17.67
C TYR A 981 22.34 1.75 17.67
N ASP A 982 21.28 2.03 16.92
CA ASP A 982 20.70 3.37 16.76
C ASP A 982 20.06 3.91 18.05
N ARG A 983 19.46 5.10 17.96
CA ARG A 983 18.70 5.75 19.05
C ARG A 983 17.43 4.99 19.51
N LYS A 984 17.12 3.82 18.94
CA LYS A 984 16.04 2.89 19.33
C LYS A 984 16.55 1.52 19.79
N ASP A 985 17.85 1.42 20.10
CA ASP A 985 18.54 0.15 20.42
C ASP A 985 18.38 -0.93 19.34
N SER A 986 18.15 -0.53 18.08
CA SER A 986 18.02 -1.43 16.93
C SER A 986 19.35 -1.51 16.19
N LEU A 987 19.72 -2.71 15.73
CA LEU A 987 20.97 -2.92 14.99
C LEU A 987 20.95 -2.07 13.71
N LEU A 988 21.85 -1.10 13.63
CA LEU A 988 21.95 -0.16 12.52
C LEU A 988 22.93 -0.69 11.47
N LYS A 989 24.18 -0.92 11.89
CA LYS A 989 25.28 -1.31 11.00
C LYS A 989 26.32 -2.17 11.70
N THR A 990 27.11 -2.90 10.92
CA THR A 990 28.23 -3.71 11.40
C THR A 990 29.49 -3.36 10.65
N LEU A 991 30.56 -3.08 11.38
CA LEU A 991 31.91 -2.91 10.89
C LEU A 991 32.71 -4.20 11.13
N THR A 992 33.43 -4.67 10.11
CA THR A 992 34.31 -5.84 10.19
C THR A 992 35.72 -5.48 9.73
N TYR A 993 36.73 -5.91 10.48
CA TYR A 993 38.14 -5.61 10.24
C TYR A 993 38.87 -6.86 9.71
N THR A 994 39.63 -6.74 8.64
CA THR A 994 40.37 -7.86 8.02
C THR A 994 41.73 -7.44 7.48
N GLY A 995 42.63 -8.41 7.29
CA GLY A 995 43.96 -8.19 6.73
C GLY A 995 44.87 -7.38 7.67
N TYR A 996 44.94 -7.75 8.95
CA TYR A 996 45.79 -7.06 9.93
C TYR A 996 47.29 -7.27 9.65
N GLU A 997 48.03 -6.17 9.54
CA GLU A 997 49.49 -6.14 9.48
C GLU A 997 50.06 -5.44 10.72
N GLN A 998 51.28 -5.82 11.13
CA GLN A 998 51.94 -5.28 12.32
C GLN A 998 53.13 -4.39 11.94
N PHE A 999 53.13 -3.17 12.45
CA PHE A 999 54.13 -2.13 12.17
C PHE A 999 55.00 -1.88 13.41
N LEU A 1000 56.29 -1.60 13.17
CA LEU A 1000 57.33 -1.40 14.20
C LEU A 1000 57.49 -2.55 15.23
N GLY A 1001 56.82 -3.68 15.04
CA GLY A 1001 56.78 -4.81 15.98
C GLY A 1001 55.77 -4.67 17.12
N GLN A 1002 54.89 -3.67 17.08
CA GLN A 1002 53.88 -3.40 18.11
C GLN A 1002 52.50 -3.13 17.48
N TYR A 1003 52.36 -2.01 16.77
CA TYR A 1003 51.08 -1.44 16.31
C TYR A 1003 50.42 -2.29 15.23
N TRP A 1004 49.11 -2.52 15.35
CA TRP A 1004 48.35 -3.32 14.39
C TRP A 1004 47.41 -2.44 13.57
N ARG A 1005 47.52 -2.48 12.24
CA ARG A 1005 46.62 -1.73 11.33
C ARG A 1005 45.89 -2.69 10.37
N PRO A 1006 44.59 -2.48 10.10
CA PRO A 1006 43.79 -3.33 9.21
C PRO A 1006 43.97 -2.90 7.74
N ALA A 1007 44.24 -3.83 6.83
CA ALA A 1007 44.23 -3.53 5.40
C ALA A 1007 42.82 -3.20 4.87
N THR A 1008 41.78 -3.84 5.41
CA THR A 1008 40.39 -3.61 4.98
C THR A 1008 39.42 -3.49 6.15
N MET A 1009 38.58 -2.44 6.13
CA MET A 1009 37.46 -2.23 7.05
C MET A 1009 36.15 -2.17 6.25
N SER A 1010 35.19 -3.03 6.58
CA SER A 1010 33.94 -3.21 5.81
C SER A 1010 32.72 -2.90 6.68
N MET A 1011 32.02 -1.79 6.37
CA MET A 1011 30.80 -1.35 7.03
C MET A 1011 29.56 -1.76 6.20
N VAL A 1012 28.58 -2.40 6.83
CA VAL A 1012 27.29 -2.77 6.21
C VAL A 1012 26.14 -2.24 7.07
N ASN A 1013 25.22 -1.49 6.45
CA ASN A 1013 24.03 -0.95 7.10
C ASN A 1013 22.82 -1.87 6.85
N HIS A 1014 22.31 -2.46 7.92
CA HIS A 1014 21.25 -3.48 7.87
C HIS A 1014 19.86 -2.87 7.64
N GLN A 1015 19.67 -1.60 7.99
CA GLN A 1015 18.39 -0.91 7.82
C GLN A 1015 18.21 -0.44 6.36
N THR A 1016 19.27 0.15 5.77
CA THR A 1016 19.22 0.68 4.39
C THR A 1016 19.60 -0.36 3.33
N GLY A 1017 20.47 -1.31 3.67
CA GLY A 1017 21.12 -2.22 2.72
C GLY A 1017 22.31 -1.62 1.96
N LYS A 1018 22.79 -0.43 2.36
CA LYS A 1018 24.02 0.18 1.84
C LYS A 1018 25.27 -0.41 2.49
N SER A 1019 26.45 -0.21 1.88
CA SER A 1019 27.74 -0.57 2.48
C SER A 1019 28.86 0.40 2.10
N THR A 1020 29.97 0.37 2.85
CA THR A 1020 31.21 1.06 2.51
C THR A 1020 32.41 0.19 2.88
N VAL A 1021 33.37 0.06 1.97
CA VAL A 1021 34.63 -0.65 2.21
C VAL A 1021 35.80 0.34 2.14
N LEU A 1022 36.56 0.42 3.21
CA LEU A 1022 37.83 1.16 3.31
C LEU A 1022 38.98 0.18 3.06
N ASN A 1023 39.87 0.49 2.13
CA ASN A 1023 41.07 -0.30 1.84
C ASN A 1023 42.31 0.57 2.01
N TRP A 1024 43.09 0.29 3.04
CA TRP A 1024 44.28 1.03 3.43
C TRP A 1024 45.54 0.40 2.80
N THR A 1025 46.45 1.24 2.34
CA THR A 1025 47.70 0.85 1.68
C THR A 1025 48.81 1.83 2.03
N ASN A 1026 50.07 1.44 1.76
CA ASN A 1026 51.25 2.32 1.87
C ASN A 1026 51.46 2.96 3.26
N TYR A 1027 51.08 2.27 4.35
CA TYR A 1027 51.40 2.69 5.71
C TYR A 1027 52.91 2.93 5.89
N ALA A 1028 53.27 4.16 6.23
CA ALA A 1028 54.62 4.57 6.59
C ALA A 1028 54.60 5.27 7.96
N PHE A 1029 55.04 4.55 8.99
CA PHE A 1029 55.21 5.07 10.35
C PHE A 1029 56.57 5.77 10.51
N GLN A 1030 56.67 6.67 11.48
CA GLN A 1030 57.87 7.49 11.73
C GLN A 1030 58.30 8.26 10.47
N SER A 1031 57.31 8.81 9.76
CA SER A 1031 57.50 9.60 8.54
C SER A 1031 58.05 11.01 8.83
N GLY A 1032 58.08 11.42 10.10
CA GLY A 1032 58.74 12.65 10.56
C GLY A 1032 57.81 13.86 10.62
N LEU A 1033 56.51 13.63 10.76
CA LEU A 1033 55.51 14.68 10.89
C LEU A 1033 55.64 15.43 12.24
N THR A 1034 55.20 16.69 12.25
CA THR A 1034 55.29 17.58 13.42
C THR A 1034 54.04 18.47 13.53
N ASP A 1035 53.84 19.15 14.67
CA ASP A 1035 52.79 20.17 14.81
C ASP A 1035 52.83 21.27 13.72
N ALA A 1036 54.00 21.51 13.10
CA ALA A 1036 54.16 22.46 12.01
C ALA A 1036 53.50 21.99 10.70
N ASP A 1037 53.16 20.70 10.58
CA ASP A 1037 52.46 20.09 9.45
C ASP A 1037 50.93 20.10 9.63
N PHE A 1038 50.44 20.17 10.88
CA PHE A 1038 49.02 20.16 11.24
C PHE A 1038 48.52 21.56 11.65
N ASN A 1039 48.38 22.48 10.68
CA ASN A 1039 47.78 23.80 10.94
C ASN A 1039 47.05 24.37 9.72
N ARG A 1040 46.24 25.41 9.95
CA ARG A 1040 45.41 26.05 8.90
C ARG A 1040 46.23 26.61 7.73
N ALA A 1041 47.53 26.85 7.88
CA ALA A 1041 48.40 27.37 6.83
C ALA A 1041 49.13 26.29 6.02
N THR A 1042 49.14 25.02 6.46
CA THR A 1042 49.61 23.87 5.68
C THR A 1042 48.52 23.25 4.82
N LEU A 1043 47.24 23.36 5.20
CA LEU A 1043 46.09 22.92 4.40
C LEU A 1043 46.17 23.31 2.91
N ALA A 1044 46.42 24.59 2.60
CA ALA A 1044 46.54 25.11 1.23
C ALA A 1044 47.84 24.67 0.50
N ARG A 1045 48.65 23.83 1.14
CA ARG A 1045 49.94 23.26 0.68
C ARG A 1045 50.07 21.79 1.09
N ALA A 1046 48.94 21.10 1.35
CA ALA A 1046 48.91 19.71 1.80
C ALA A 1046 49.22 18.70 0.68
N ARG A 1047 49.28 19.19 -0.57
CA ARG A 1047 49.56 18.49 -1.83
C ARG A 1047 50.78 19.11 -2.51
#